data_AF-A0A536FJN5-F1
#
_entry.id   AF-A0A536FJN5-F1
#
_cell.length_a   1.000
_cell.length_b   1.000
_cell.length_c   1.000
_cell.angle_alpha   90.00
_cell.angle_beta   90.00
_cell.angle_gamma   90.00
#
_symmetry.space_group_name_H-M   'P 1'
#
loop_
_entity.id
_entity.type
_entity.pdbx_description
1 polymer ?
#
loop_
_entity_poly.entity_id
_entity_poly.type
_entity_poly.pdbx_seq_one_letter_code
_entity_poly.pdbx_strand_id
1 'polypeptide(L)'
;MTAVKLRPAQHEPQAVVGRDHELAVLLGSLEESGPLVTFVHGIAGIGKSTLLGAFVARARERGATVLRVDCGSIEPTARGFLGELRRAIGQSDDADPVARLATMSGRVVLGVDGYEAFRVSETWLRREFLPALSSNARLVVMGRDLPSLSWFGPIGVAGSVSVMELGPLDDDAARALLRSSGLSDEVATRVHRVARGHPLALRVAAATAAAASDMFLEDLAAQRVIQELAGEYVDHLDPSTRRALDAASVVRRATVPLLGAMLPDVASQDAYARLLELPFVRQASDGLALHETMQQAIATRLRAEDPSRHRGYRQAAWRCLRDGLRSAGSGDLWRYTADILYLIENPILREAFFPSGAQLCTVEPARTADGPAILETITRHEGPHSAAVLHAWWDRAPQVFRSIRDRDGQFAGLTMPFEISAVPRSRWPQDPLADAWLDHLRRDPVPSGQLVLFSRRLLDRTLGEAPGAVQAAAFLETKRLYMELRPRLRRIYWAAWTILDMLPALTPLGFVRVPEADVDLDGRRMYSVMLDFGPGSIDEWLAHVAARELGVPQDDLLDLEAREIVIDGVRLGLTRLEFALLRYLMEREGKTVSRADLLADVWGYRYEGDSNVIDVGIRALRRKLGERAKAISTVRGMGYRYRRL
;
A
#
# COMPACT_ATOMS: atom_id res chain seq x y z
N MET A 1 24.17 33.88 -3.21
CA MET A 1 23.31 33.44 -2.07
C MET A 1 21.92 34.01 -2.29
N THR A 2 21.13 33.34 -3.12
CA THR A 2 19.83 33.84 -3.57
C THR A 2 18.75 33.07 -2.80
N ALA A 3 18.02 33.79 -1.96
CA ALA A 3 16.95 33.23 -1.15
C ALA A 3 15.87 32.59 -2.04
N VAL A 4 15.71 31.28 -1.92
CA VAL A 4 14.57 30.55 -2.48
C VAL A 4 13.33 31.01 -1.69
N LYS A 5 12.57 31.94 -2.27
CA LYS A 5 11.22 32.26 -1.81
C LYS A 5 10.37 31.00 -1.98
N LEU A 6 10.09 30.32 -0.86
CA LEU A 6 8.99 29.35 -0.75
C LEU A 6 7.72 30.07 -1.21
N ARG A 7 7.15 29.65 -2.35
CA ARG A 7 5.83 30.12 -2.78
C ARG A 7 4.78 29.58 -1.79
N PRO A 8 3.85 30.42 -1.30
CA PRO A 8 2.74 29.95 -0.50
C PRO A 8 1.83 29.06 -1.35
N ALA A 9 1.28 28.00 -0.76
CA ALA A 9 0.25 27.17 -1.37
C ALA A 9 -0.96 28.04 -1.71
N GLN A 10 -1.12 28.41 -2.99
CA GLN A 10 -2.25 29.19 -3.49
C GLN A 10 -3.34 28.24 -4.00
N HIS A 11 -4.09 27.70 -3.05
CA HIS A 11 -5.55 27.70 -3.11
C HIS A 11 -5.98 28.32 -1.79
N GLU A 12 -6.71 29.43 -1.82
CA GLU A 12 -7.35 29.96 -0.61
C GLU A 12 -8.13 28.81 0.07
N PRO A 13 -8.08 28.70 1.41
CA PRO A 13 -8.91 27.72 2.10
C PRO A 13 -10.37 28.02 1.74
N GLN A 14 -10.99 27.09 1.01
CA GLN A 14 -12.42 27.17 0.69
C GLN A 14 -13.18 27.45 1.99
N ALA A 15 -14.02 28.49 1.98
CA ALA A 15 -14.82 28.86 3.14
C ALA A 15 -15.62 27.64 3.59
N VAL A 16 -15.37 27.18 4.81
CA VAL A 16 -16.16 26.11 5.41
C VAL A 16 -17.52 26.72 5.78
N VAL A 17 -18.57 26.21 5.15
CA VAL A 17 -19.95 26.66 5.35
C VAL A 17 -20.64 25.69 6.30
N GLY A 18 -21.24 26.22 7.37
CA GLY A 18 -22.13 25.47 8.27
C GLY A 18 -21.49 24.33 9.05
N ARG A 19 -20.20 24.46 9.42
CA ARG A 19 -19.50 23.50 10.29
C ARG A 19 -18.95 24.14 11.55
N ASP A 20 -19.59 25.22 12.02
CA ASP A 20 -19.10 25.98 13.17
C ASP A 20 -19.11 25.13 14.45
N HIS A 21 -20.10 24.26 14.61
CA HIS A 21 -20.17 23.34 15.74
C HIS A 21 -19.01 22.34 15.74
N GLU A 22 -18.79 21.65 14.61
CA GLU A 22 -17.73 20.66 14.48
C GLU A 22 -16.34 21.30 14.60
N LEU A 23 -16.17 22.50 14.03
CA LEU A 23 -14.95 23.27 14.16
C LEU A 23 -14.70 23.70 15.61
N ALA A 24 -15.73 24.08 16.36
CA ALA A 24 -15.61 24.43 17.77
C ALA A 24 -15.14 23.22 18.61
N VAL A 25 -15.69 22.02 18.37
CA VAL A 25 -15.24 20.81 19.07
C VAL A 25 -13.78 20.47 18.73
N LEU A 26 -13.37 20.58 17.46
CA LEU A 26 -11.98 20.39 17.08
C LEU A 26 -11.05 21.39 17.75
N LEU A 27 -11.45 22.67 17.84
CA LEU A 27 -10.68 23.71 18.52
C LEU A 27 -10.56 23.46 20.03
N GLY A 28 -11.50 22.73 20.64
CA GLY A 28 -11.39 22.26 22.02
C GLY A 28 -10.19 21.34 22.27
N SER A 29 -9.66 20.67 21.24
CA SER A 29 -8.40 19.90 21.35
C SER A 29 -7.18 20.76 21.69
N LEU A 30 -7.26 22.08 21.48
CA LEU A 30 -6.16 22.99 21.78
C LEU A 30 -6.01 23.28 23.28
N GLU A 31 -7.08 23.08 24.04
CA GLU A 31 -7.15 23.31 25.47
C GLU A 31 -6.32 22.28 26.24
N GLU A 32 -5.88 22.66 27.45
CA GLU A 32 -5.09 21.75 28.30
C GLU A 32 -5.90 20.54 28.74
N SER A 33 -7.17 20.74 29.11
CA SER A 33 -8.17 19.71 29.41
C SER A 33 -8.77 19.05 28.17
N GLY A 34 -8.38 19.47 26.97
CA GLY A 34 -8.88 18.92 25.72
C GLY A 34 -8.47 17.45 25.51
N PRO A 35 -9.23 16.69 24.70
CA PRO A 35 -8.94 15.27 24.45
C PRO A 35 -7.57 15.11 23.78
N LEU A 36 -6.80 14.10 24.20
CA LEU A 36 -5.52 13.73 23.56
C LEU A 36 -5.72 13.35 22.09
N VAL A 37 -6.82 12.65 21.79
CA VAL A 37 -7.18 12.20 20.45
C VAL A 37 -8.60 12.59 20.13
N THR A 38 -8.81 13.24 18.98
CA THR A 38 -10.15 13.52 18.45
C THR A 38 -10.33 12.80 17.12
N PHE A 39 -11.26 11.85 17.08
CA PHE A 39 -11.66 11.14 15.87
C PHE A 39 -12.86 11.83 15.23
N VAL A 40 -12.76 12.10 13.93
CA VAL A 40 -13.86 12.54 13.09
C VAL A 40 -14.07 11.49 12.01
N HIS A 41 -15.26 10.89 11.97
CA HIS A 41 -15.62 9.89 10.99
C HIS A 41 -16.84 10.32 10.17
N GLY A 42 -17.05 9.70 9.01
CA GLY A 42 -18.19 10.00 8.14
C GLY A 42 -17.98 9.50 6.72
N ILE A 43 -19.03 9.50 5.92
CA ILE A 43 -18.99 8.97 4.54
C ILE A 43 -18.03 9.73 3.62
N ALA A 44 -17.68 9.14 2.47
CA ALA A 44 -16.84 9.80 1.47
C ALA A 44 -17.50 11.10 0.96
N GLY A 45 -16.72 12.16 0.76
CA GLY A 45 -17.24 13.43 0.24
C GLY A 45 -18.08 14.28 1.20
N ILE A 46 -18.19 13.89 2.47
CA ILE A 46 -18.94 14.62 3.50
C ILE A 46 -18.26 15.90 4.02
N GLY A 47 -17.01 16.14 3.59
CA GLY A 47 -16.26 17.37 3.88
C GLY A 47 -15.19 17.27 4.97
N LYS A 48 -14.79 16.06 5.40
CA LYS A 48 -13.76 15.84 6.45
C LYS A 48 -12.45 16.60 6.18
N SER A 49 -11.86 16.45 4.99
CA SER A 49 -10.60 17.14 4.65
C SER A 49 -10.76 18.66 4.56
N THR A 50 -11.94 19.15 4.16
CA THR A 50 -12.27 20.59 4.16
C THR A 50 -12.36 21.13 5.59
N LEU A 51 -13.03 20.38 6.49
CA LEU A 51 -13.11 20.70 7.91
C LEU A 51 -11.71 20.71 8.56
N LEU A 52 -10.87 19.71 8.27
CA LEU A 52 -9.47 19.68 8.75
C LEU A 52 -8.69 20.91 8.26
N GLY A 53 -8.88 21.32 7.01
CA GLY A 53 -8.27 22.54 6.46
C GLY A 53 -8.66 23.81 7.21
N ALA A 54 -9.96 23.99 7.50
CA ALA A 54 -10.42 25.13 8.30
C ALA A 54 -9.92 25.08 9.74
N PHE A 55 -9.92 23.90 10.37
CA PHE A 55 -9.32 23.71 11.68
C PHE A 55 -7.85 24.10 11.71
N VAL A 56 -7.05 23.67 10.73
CA VAL A 56 -5.63 24.04 10.61
C VAL A 56 -5.47 25.55 10.55
N ALA A 57 -6.28 26.25 9.74
CA ALA A 57 -6.22 27.70 9.63
C ALA A 57 -6.52 28.38 10.97
N ARG A 58 -7.64 28.03 11.62
CA ARG A 58 -8.06 28.64 12.91
C ARG A 58 -7.15 28.26 14.08
N ALA A 59 -6.60 27.05 14.10
CA ALA A 59 -5.66 26.63 15.14
C ALA A 59 -4.34 27.41 15.04
N ARG A 60 -3.85 27.66 13.82
CA ARG A 60 -2.65 28.50 13.59
C ARG A 60 -2.89 29.96 13.99
N GLU A 61 -4.07 30.51 13.73
CA GLU A 61 -4.47 31.85 14.23
C GLU A 61 -4.40 31.93 15.77
N ARG A 62 -4.71 30.82 16.46
CA ARG A 62 -4.59 30.70 17.94
C ARG A 62 -3.18 30.34 18.42
N GLY A 63 -2.18 30.38 17.55
CA GLY A 63 -0.77 30.14 17.90
C GLY A 63 -0.37 28.66 18.04
N ALA A 64 -1.23 27.72 17.64
CA ALA A 64 -0.89 26.30 17.64
C ALA A 64 -0.07 25.92 16.40
N THR A 65 0.85 24.97 16.56
CA THR A 65 1.54 24.34 15.43
C THR A 65 0.71 23.15 14.96
N VAL A 66 0.24 23.18 13.71
CA VAL A 66 -0.50 22.06 13.12
C VAL A 66 0.29 21.44 11.97
N LEU A 67 0.63 20.15 12.13
CA LEU A 67 1.28 19.31 11.13
C LEU A 67 0.23 18.37 10.55
N ARG A 68 0.08 18.38 9.22
CA ARG A 68 -0.87 17.52 8.53
C ARG A 68 -0.16 16.31 7.93
N VAL A 69 -0.73 15.14 8.12
CA VAL A 69 -0.27 13.88 7.53
C VAL A 69 -1.39 13.35 6.64
N ASP A 70 -1.16 13.29 5.33
CA ASP A 70 -2.06 12.62 4.38
C ASP A 70 -1.68 11.13 4.30
N CYS A 71 -2.41 10.28 5.04
CA CYS A 71 -2.16 8.84 5.11
C CYS A 71 -2.26 8.15 3.76
N GLY A 72 -2.98 8.72 2.79
CA GLY A 72 -3.06 8.19 1.42
C GLY A 72 -1.79 8.42 0.60
N SER A 73 -0.87 9.27 1.05
CA SER A 73 0.38 9.60 0.35
C SER A 73 1.64 9.04 1.01
N ILE A 74 1.53 8.49 2.21
CA ILE A 74 2.67 7.94 2.96
C ILE A 74 2.63 6.42 3.02
N GLU A 75 3.80 5.80 3.15
CA GLU A 75 3.87 4.36 3.38
C GLU A 75 3.18 4.02 4.71
N PRO A 76 2.30 3.00 4.75
CA PRO A 76 1.48 2.72 5.92
C PRO A 76 2.27 1.94 7.00
N THR A 77 3.43 2.46 7.35
CA THR A 77 4.38 1.94 8.34
C THR A 77 4.81 3.05 9.28
N ALA A 78 5.33 2.68 10.45
CA ALA A 78 5.98 3.62 11.38
C ALA A 78 7.04 4.49 10.68
N ARG A 79 7.85 3.88 9.81
CA ARG A 79 8.89 4.58 9.04
C ARG A 79 8.30 5.65 8.12
N GLY A 80 7.25 5.33 7.38
CA GLY A 80 6.58 6.26 6.48
C GLY A 80 5.97 7.45 7.22
N PHE A 81 5.29 7.19 8.34
CA PHE A 81 4.69 8.22 9.18
C PHE A 81 5.73 9.16 9.79
N LEU A 82 6.78 8.61 10.41
CA LEU A 82 7.87 9.41 10.99
C LEU A 82 8.65 10.17 9.91
N GLY A 83 8.84 9.58 8.73
CA GLY A 83 9.45 10.26 7.57
C GLY A 83 8.66 11.50 7.14
N GLU A 84 7.34 11.40 7.08
CA GLU A 84 6.50 12.56 6.74
C GLU A 84 6.52 13.63 7.84
N LEU A 85 6.54 13.24 9.12
CA LEU A 85 6.73 14.19 10.21
C LEU A 85 8.06 14.94 10.10
N ARG A 86 9.18 14.23 9.83
CA ARG A 86 10.50 14.84 9.62
C ARG A 86 10.47 15.85 8.47
N ARG A 87 9.85 15.49 7.35
CA ARG A 87 9.68 16.40 6.21
C ARG A 87 8.87 17.64 6.61
N ALA A 88 7.76 17.45 7.33
CA ALA A 88 6.89 18.55 7.75
C ALA A 88 7.57 19.53 8.72
N ILE A 89 8.50 19.06 9.56
CA ILE A 89 9.27 19.90 10.50
C ILE A 89 10.64 20.34 9.95
N GLY A 90 11.01 19.94 8.73
CA GLY A 90 12.28 20.30 8.08
C GLY A 90 13.52 19.65 8.70
N GLN A 91 13.40 18.43 9.22
CA GLN A 91 14.50 17.67 9.82
C GLN A 91 15.18 16.69 8.85
N SER A 92 16.42 16.32 9.16
CA SER A 92 17.15 15.23 8.49
C SER A 92 16.55 13.87 8.82
N ASP A 93 16.78 12.89 7.95
CA ASP A 93 16.21 11.53 8.06
C ASP A 93 16.59 10.79 9.36
N ASP A 94 17.75 11.10 9.95
CA ASP A 94 18.24 10.48 11.18
C ASP A 94 17.71 11.12 12.47
N ALA A 95 17.00 12.25 12.38
CA ALA A 95 16.49 12.94 13.56
C ALA A 95 15.27 12.20 14.15
N ASP A 96 15.08 12.28 15.46
CA ASP A 96 13.82 11.86 16.09
C ASP A 96 12.79 13.00 15.99
N PRO A 97 11.74 12.87 15.15
CA PRO A 97 10.72 13.89 15.04
C PRO A 97 9.93 14.06 16.35
N VAL A 98 9.77 13.00 17.16
CA VAL A 98 8.97 13.05 18.39
C VAL A 98 9.63 13.96 19.43
N ALA A 99 10.94 13.80 19.64
CA ALA A 99 11.72 14.69 20.49
C ALA A 99 11.60 16.16 20.05
N ARG A 100 11.56 16.42 18.73
CA ARG A 100 11.40 17.79 18.23
C ARG A 100 10.03 18.37 18.56
N LEU A 101 8.95 17.61 18.37
CA LEU A 101 7.58 18.05 18.71
C LEU A 101 7.47 18.46 20.19
N ALA A 102 8.16 17.74 21.08
CA ALA A 102 8.18 18.06 22.51
C ALA A 102 8.84 19.41 22.84
N THR A 103 9.79 19.85 22.02
CA THR A 103 10.47 21.14 22.20
C THR A 103 9.76 22.32 21.53
N MET A 104 8.69 22.07 20.77
CA MET A 104 7.95 23.15 20.11
C MET A 104 7.12 23.94 21.13
N SER A 105 7.19 25.27 21.01
CA SER A 105 6.40 26.19 21.83
C SER A 105 4.91 26.06 21.53
N GLY A 106 4.08 26.03 22.57
CA GLY A 106 2.63 25.98 22.45
C GLY A 106 2.08 24.58 22.13
N ARG A 107 0.82 24.55 21.72
CA ARG A 107 0.12 23.31 21.38
C ARG A 107 0.56 22.81 20.01
N VAL A 108 0.89 21.52 19.92
CA VAL A 108 1.18 20.83 18.67
C VAL A 108 0.00 19.91 18.34
N VAL A 109 -0.55 20.03 17.13
CA VAL A 109 -1.62 19.15 16.66
C VAL A 109 -1.16 18.39 15.42
N LEU A 110 -1.29 17.07 15.47
CA LEU A 110 -1.07 16.18 14.35
C LEU A 110 -2.42 15.89 13.70
N GLY A 111 -2.68 16.50 12.55
CA GLY A 111 -3.89 16.30 11.76
C GLY A 111 -3.69 15.15 10.76
N VAL A 112 -4.22 13.99 11.08
CA VAL A 112 -4.14 12.77 10.27
C VAL A 112 -5.37 12.68 9.37
N ASP A 113 -5.17 12.69 8.05
CA ASP A 113 -6.23 12.64 7.04
C ASP A 113 -6.20 11.32 6.27
N GLY A 114 -7.37 10.78 5.95
CA GLY A 114 -7.49 9.48 5.25
C GLY A 114 -6.98 8.30 6.09
N TYR A 115 -7.32 8.27 7.38
CA TYR A 115 -6.80 7.30 8.36
C TYR A 115 -6.98 5.83 7.96
N GLU A 116 -8.00 5.52 7.15
CA GLU A 116 -8.22 4.19 6.59
C GLU A 116 -6.96 3.58 5.95
N ALA A 117 -6.15 4.39 5.28
CA ALA A 117 -4.92 3.93 4.61
C ALA A 117 -3.81 3.56 5.61
N PHE A 118 -3.89 4.03 6.86
CA PHE A 118 -2.87 3.81 7.89
C PHE A 118 -3.33 2.85 9.00
N ARG A 119 -4.55 2.30 8.93
CA ARG A 119 -5.11 1.39 9.95
C ARG A 119 -4.21 0.19 10.26
N VAL A 120 -3.49 -0.35 9.28
CA VAL A 120 -2.56 -1.47 9.47
C VAL A 120 -1.41 -1.16 10.45
N SER A 121 -1.13 0.12 10.70
CA SER A 121 -0.14 0.62 11.67
C SER A 121 -0.77 1.24 12.93
N GLU A 122 -2.06 1.03 13.16
CA GLU A 122 -2.79 1.54 14.34
C GLU A 122 -2.17 1.07 15.66
N THR A 123 -1.77 -0.21 15.76
CA THR A 123 -1.16 -0.75 16.98
C THR A 123 0.10 0.03 17.38
N TRP A 124 0.98 0.32 16.42
CA TRP A 124 2.18 1.12 16.64
C TRP A 124 1.81 2.55 17.05
N LEU A 125 0.85 3.17 16.34
CA LEU A 125 0.40 4.53 16.64
C LEU A 125 -0.10 4.64 18.09
N ARG A 126 -0.86 3.66 18.56
CA ARG A 126 -1.46 3.64 19.90
C ARG A 126 -0.47 3.29 21.01
N ARG A 127 0.44 2.34 20.78
CA ARG A 127 1.27 1.76 21.86
C ARG A 127 2.68 2.32 21.95
N GLU A 128 3.18 2.90 20.85
CA GLU A 128 4.54 3.42 20.80
C GLU A 128 4.53 4.93 20.54
N PHE A 129 3.83 5.35 19.49
CA PHE A 129 3.86 6.75 19.08
C PHE A 129 3.13 7.66 20.09
N LEU A 130 1.86 7.38 20.40
CA LEU A 130 1.08 8.21 21.32
C LEU A 130 1.69 8.31 22.74
N PRO A 131 2.16 7.22 23.38
CA PRO A 131 2.80 7.31 24.68
C PRO A 131 4.14 8.05 24.67
N ALA A 132 4.82 8.11 23.51
CA ALA A 132 6.05 8.87 23.35
C ALA A 132 5.80 10.38 23.14
N LEU A 133 4.56 10.79 22.83
CA LEU A 133 4.22 12.20 22.69
C LEU A 133 4.20 12.90 24.06
N SER A 134 4.72 14.11 24.08
CA SER A 134 4.64 15.02 25.22
C SER A 134 3.22 15.59 25.41
N SER A 135 2.94 16.09 26.61
CA SER A 135 1.62 16.64 26.99
C SER A 135 1.19 17.86 26.17
N ASN A 136 2.08 18.50 25.41
CA ASN A 136 1.76 19.58 24.48
C ASN A 136 1.24 19.10 23.11
N ALA A 137 1.31 17.79 22.81
CA ALA A 137 0.89 17.24 21.54
C ALA A 137 -0.54 16.66 21.60
N ARG A 138 -1.25 16.72 20.48
CA ARG A 138 -2.61 16.21 20.29
C ARG A 138 -2.74 15.58 18.91
N LEU A 139 -3.65 14.62 18.80
CA LEU A 139 -3.93 13.91 17.55
C LEU A 139 -5.38 14.20 17.11
N VAL A 140 -5.55 14.66 15.87
CA VAL A 140 -6.87 14.80 15.22
C VAL A 140 -6.89 13.85 14.04
N VAL A 141 -7.77 12.86 14.07
CA VAL A 141 -7.84 11.78 13.08
C VAL A 141 -9.11 11.91 12.25
N MET A 142 -8.97 12.02 10.95
CA MET A 142 -10.06 12.04 9.97
C MET A 142 -10.10 10.68 9.25
N GLY A 143 -11.20 9.95 9.37
CA GLY A 143 -11.37 8.63 8.75
C GLY A 143 -12.79 8.40 8.24
N ARG A 144 -13.04 7.25 7.63
CA ARG A 144 -14.41 6.85 7.21
C ARG A 144 -15.17 6.18 8.32
N ASP A 145 -14.53 5.22 8.95
CA ASP A 145 -15.14 4.35 9.95
C ASP A 145 -14.78 4.79 11.36
N LEU A 146 -15.58 4.32 12.30
CA LEU A 146 -15.33 4.49 13.73
C LEU A 146 -13.91 4.04 14.12
N PRO A 147 -13.32 4.66 15.16
CA PRO A 147 -12.12 4.11 15.79
C PRO A 147 -12.38 2.69 16.29
N SER A 148 -11.37 1.82 16.20
CA SER A 148 -11.48 0.48 16.75
C SER A 148 -11.70 0.52 18.27
N LEU A 149 -12.31 -0.52 18.84
CA LEU A 149 -12.48 -0.63 20.30
C LEU A 149 -11.14 -0.63 21.06
N SER A 150 -10.02 -0.93 20.39
CA SER A 150 -8.69 -0.89 20.99
C SER A 150 -8.27 0.51 21.46
N TRP A 151 -8.91 1.56 20.95
CA TRP A 151 -8.76 2.94 21.41
C TRP A 151 -9.40 3.19 22.78
N PHE A 152 -10.40 2.39 23.16
CA PHE A 152 -11.22 2.55 24.36
C PHE A 152 -11.01 1.34 25.29
N GLY A 153 -9.95 1.36 26.10
CA GLY A 153 -9.68 0.30 27.07
C GLY A 153 -8.56 0.63 28.06
N PRO A 154 -8.22 -0.28 29.01
CA PRO A 154 -7.20 -0.04 30.05
C PRO A 154 -5.77 0.14 29.50
N ILE A 155 -5.52 -0.36 28.29
CA ILE A 155 -4.26 -0.23 27.54
C ILE A 155 -4.42 0.83 26.41
N GLY A 156 -5.60 1.45 26.31
CA GLY A 156 -5.89 2.59 25.44
C GLY A 156 -5.78 3.91 26.20
N VAL A 157 -6.18 5.00 25.55
CA VAL A 157 -6.24 6.35 26.15
C VAL A 157 -7.68 6.68 26.54
N ALA A 158 -8.37 5.73 27.18
CA ALA A 158 -9.77 5.84 27.57
C ALA A 158 -10.01 7.11 28.42
N GLY A 159 -11.02 7.90 28.08
CA GLY A 159 -11.30 9.20 28.70
C GLY A 159 -10.53 10.38 28.10
N SER A 160 -9.54 10.13 27.23
CA SER A 160 -8.81 11.14 26.45
C SER A 160 -9.06 11.05 24.94
N VAL A 161 -10.06 10.25 24.53
CA VAL A 161 -10.49 10.11 23.13
C VAL A 161 -11.89 10.70 22.97
N SER A 162 -12.03 11.67 22.07
CA SER A 162 -13.32 12.21 21.63
C SER A 162 -13.65 11.66 20.24
N VAL A 163 -14.91 11.34 19.97
CA VAL A 163 -15.39 10.83 18.67
C VAL A 163 -16.54 11.68 18.19
N MET A 164 -16.48 12.10 16.93
CA MET A 164 -17.49 12.90 16.26
C MET A 164 -17.85 12.28 14.92
N GLU A 165 -19.16 12.17 14.66
CA GLU A 165 -19.69 11.87 13.34
C GLU A 165 -19.88 13.17 12.55
N LEU A 166 -19.37 13.21 11.32
CA LEU A 166 -19.60 14.29 10.38
C LEU A 166 -20.75 13.89 9.44
N GLY A 167 -21.95 14.42 9.72
CA GLY A 167 -23.15 14.21 8.91
C GLY A 167 -23.28 15.18 7.73
N PRO A 168 -24.36 15.10 6.94
CA PRO A 168 -24.68 16.08 5.88
C PRO A 168 -24.77 17.51 6.40
N LEU A 169 -24.64 18.49 5.51
CA LEU A 169 -24.92 19.89 5.84
C LEU A 169 -26.41 20.05 6.11
N ASP A 170 -26.74 20.90 7.07
CA ASP A 170 -28.11 21.34 7.29
C ASP A 170 -28.63 22.19 6.11
N ASP A 171 -29.93 22.47 6.12
CA ASP A 171 -30.61 23.15 5.02
C ASP A 171 -30.05 24.56 4.76
N ASP A 172 -29.72 25.30 5.81
CA ASP A 172 -29.21 26.67 5.70
C ASP A 172 -27.78 26.68 5.15
N ALA A 173 -26.93 25.80 5.64
CA ALA A 173 -25.56 25.61 5.18
C ALA A 173 -25.50 25.11 3.74
N ALA A 174 -26.37 24.17 3.37
CA ALA A 174 -26.45 23.66 2.00
C ALA A 174 -26.87 24.77 1.01
N ARG A 175 -27.89 25.57 1.37
CA ARG A 175 -28.30 26.73 0.55
C ARG A 175 -27.22 27.78 0.47
N ALA A 176 -26.53 28.07 1.58
CA ALA A 176 -25.42 29.02 1.60
C ALA A 176 -24.27 28.57 0.68
N LEU A 177 -23.93 27.27 0.67
CA LEU A 177 -22.95 26.70 -0.24
C LEU A 177 -23.36 26.86 -1.71
N LEU A 178 -24.63 26.56 -2.04
CA LEU A 178 -25.15 26.70 -3.41
C LEU A 178 -25.19 28.16 -3.89
N ARG A 179 -25.58 29.10 -3.03
CA ARG A 179 -25.53 30.54 -3.32
C ARG A 179 -24.10 31.02 -3.57
N SER A 180 -23.15 30.57 -2.74
CA SER A 180 -21.73 30.89 -2.94
C SER A 180 -21.16 30.36 -4.26
N SER A 181 -21.83 29.36 -4.85
CA SER A 181 -21.51 28.81 -6.17
C SER A 181 -22.19 29.56 -7.33
N GLY A 182 -22.90 30.66 -7.04
CA GLY A 182 -23.53 31.53 -8.05
C GLY A 182 -24.94 31.12 -8.51
N LEU A 183 -25.58 30.15 -7.85
CA LEU A 183 -26.94 29.71 -8.20
C LEU A 183 -28.03 30.64 -7.63
N SER A 184 -29.14 30.77 -8.36
CA SER A 184 -30.36 31.42 -7.86
C SER A 184 -31.03 30.58 -6.76
N ASP A 185 -31.83 31.20 -5.90
CA ASP A 185 -32.53 30.51 -4.80
C ASP A 185 -33.46 29.37 -5.28
N GLU A 186 -34.07 29.54 -6.46
CA GLU A 186 -34.95 28.53 -7.06
C GLU A 186 -34.16 27.28 -7.49
N VAL A 187 -33.06 27.47 -8.22
CA VAL A 187 -32.17 26.37 -8.65
C VAL A 187 -31.50 25.74 -7.44
N ALA A 188 -31.07 26.54 -6.46
CA ALA A 188 -30.46 26.04 -5.22
C ALA A 188 -31.42 25.15 -4.43
N THR A 189 -32.71 25.50 -4.37
CA THR A 189 -33.73 24.68 -3.69
C THR A 189 -33.93 23.33 -4.37
N ARG A 190 -33.94 23.31 -5.71
CA ARG A 190 -34.04 22.06 -6.50
C ARG A 190 -32.81 21.17 -6.31
N VAL A 191 -31.61 21.75 -6.40
CA VAL A 191 -30.34 21.03 -6.18
C VAL A 191 -30.26 20.47 -4.75
N HIS A 192 -30.65 21.24 -3.74
CA HIS A 192 -30.65 20.79 -2.34
C HIS A 192 -31.56 19.57 -2.11
N ARG A 193 -32.76 19.56 -2.72
CA ARG A 193 -33.72 18.45 -2.60
C ARG A 193 -33.12 17.12 -3.06
N VAL A 194 -32.29 17.17 -4.11
CA VAL A 194 -31.63 15.98 -4.69
C VAL A 194 -30.37 15.61 -3.90
N ALA A 195 -29.51 16.58 -3.62
CA ALA A 195 -28.22 16.35 -2.97
C ALA A 195 -28.33 16.06 -1.47
N ARG A 196 -29.48 16.38 -0.84
CA ARG A 196 -29.80 16.11 0.58
C ARG A 196 -28.69 16.53 1.55
N GLY A 197 -28.15 17.74 1.36
CA GLY A 197 -27.09 18.27 2.21
C GLY A 197 -25.70 17.64 1.99
N HIS A 198 -25.54 16.68 1.07
CA HIS A 198 -24.23 16.05 0.81
C HIS A 198 -23.29 17.01 0.06
N PRO A 199 -22.16 17.45 0.65
CA PRO A 199 -21.32 18.53 0.08
C PRO A 199 -20.79 18.24 -1.32
N LEU A 200 -20.30 17.03 -1.59
CA LEU A 200 -19.86 16.69 -2.95
C LEU A 200 -20.99 16.77 -3.98
N ALA A 201 -22.15 16.18 -3.69
CA ALA A 201 -23.30 16.19 -4.59
C ALA A 201 -23.77 17.63 -4.84
N LEU A 202 -23.81 18.48 -3.80
CA LEU A 202 -24.13 19.90 -3.93
C LEU A 202 -23.15 20.62 -4.88
N ARG A 203 -21.84 20.38 -4.74
CA ARG A 203 -20.81 21.02 -5.59
C ARG A 203 -20.85 20.54 -7.04
N VAL A 204 -21.03 19.24 -7.26
CA VAL A 204 -21.16 18.69 -8.62
C VAL A 204 -22.44 19.21 -9.27
N ALA A 205 -23.58 19.13 -8.59
CA ALA A 205 -24.85 19.63 -9.11
C ALA A 205 -24.81 21.13 -9.40
N ALA A 206 -24.15 21.94 -8.55
CA ALA A 206 -23.98 23.37 -8.80
C ALA A 206 -23.15 23.63 -10.07
N ALA A 207 -22.05 22.90 -10.24
CA ALA A 207 -21.22 23.01 -11.43
C ALA A 207 -21.96 22.56 -12.70
N THR A 208 -22.76 21.48 -12.61
CA THR A 208 -23.61 21.01 -13.71
C THR A 208 -24.72 22.03 -14.04
N ALA A 209 -25.37 22.62 -13.04
CA ALA A 209 -26.44 23.59 -13.24
C ALA A 209 -25.95 24.91 -13.85
N ALA A 210 -24.70 25.30 -13.56
CA ALA A 210 -24.07 26.43 -14.23
C ALA A 210 -23.78 26.15 -15.72
N ALA A 211 -23.54 24.88 -16.08
CA ALA A 211 -23.26 24.46 -17.46
C ALA A 211 -24.53 24.15 -18.27
N ALA A 212 -25.64 23.79 -17.62
CA ALA A 212 -26.89 23.38 -18.27
C ALA A 212 -28.10 24.15 -17.73
N SER A 213 -28.70 24.98 -18.59
CA SER A 213 -29.81 25.88 -18.24
C SER A 213 -31.13 25.20 -17.87
N ASP A 214 -31.31 23.91 -18.22
CA ASP A 214 -32.61 23.23 -18.19
C ASP A 214 -32.55 21.81 -17.59
N MET A 215 -31.77 21.65 -16.51
CA MET A 215 -31.56 20.34 -15.88
C MET A 215 -32.82 19.83 -15.17
N PHE A 216 -33.33 18.66 -15.54
CA PHE A 216 -34.45 17.98 -14.85
C PHE A 216 -33.95 17.15 -13.66
N LEU A 217 -33.75 17.81 -12.52
CA LEU A 217 -33.28 17.22 -11.26
C LEU A 217 -34.34 16.40 -10.49
N GLU A 218 -35.59 16.38 -10.93
CA GLU A 218 -36.71 15.92 -10.08
C GLU A 218 -36.83 14.39 -9.93
N ASP A 219 -36.26 13.62 -10.85
CA ASP A 219 -36.39 12.14 -10.92
C ASP A 219 -35.12 11.35 -10.53
N LEU A 220 -34.07 12.03 -10.07
CA LEU A 220 -32.81 11.35 -9.72
C LEU A 220 -33.00 10.48 -8.48
N ALA A 221 -32.65 9.20 -8.58
CA ALA A 221 -32.75 8.29 -7.46
C ALA A 221 -31.75 8.71 -6.37
N ALA A 222 -32.23 8.94 -5.13
CA ALA A 222 -31.40 9.39 -4.01
C ALA A 222 -30.12 8.54 -3.77
N GLN A 223 -30.14 7.26 -4.18
CA GLN A 223 -29.01 6.33 -4.08
C GLN A 223 -27.99 6.43 -5.23
N ARG A 224 -28.30 7.10 -6.34
CA ARG A 224 -27.44 7.23 -7.54
C ARG A 224 -27.13 8.67 -7.96
N VAL A 225 -27.58 9.66 -7.18
CA VAL A 225 -27.39 11.09 -7.45
C VAL A 225 -25.99 11.43 -7.94
N ILE A 226 -24.93 10.98 -7.27
CA ILE A 226 -23.55 11.32 -7.67
C ILE A 226 -23.17 10.69 -9.01
N GLN A 227 -23.61 9.45 -9.30
CA GLN A 227 -23.31 8.77 -10.56
C GLN A 227 -24.02 9.43 -11.73
N GLU A 228 -25.28 9.78 -11.56
CA GLU A 228 -26.09 10.45 -12.58
C GLU A 228 -25.59 11.88 -12.82
N LEU A 229 -25.31 12.64 -11.75
CA LEU A 229 -24.68 13.97 -11.85
C LEU A 229 -23.29 13.93 -12.49
N ALA A 230 -22.51 12.88 -12.26
CA ALA A 230 -21.22 12.71 -12.91
C ALA A 230 -21.36 12.49 -14.42
N GLY A 231 -22.34 11.67 -14.84
CA GLY A 231 -22.65 11.47 -16.26
C GLY A 231 -23.03 12.77 -16.94
N GLU A 232 -24.00 13.48 -16.36
CA GLU A 232 -24.45 14.80 -16.85
C GLU A 232 -23.30 15.80 -16.92
N TYR A 233 -22.49 15.91 -15.86
CA TYR A 233 -21.33 16.81 -15.86
C TYR A 233 -20.36 16.49 -16.99
N VAL A 234 -20.02 15.22 -17.18
CA VAL A 234 -19.07 14.76 -18.21
C VAL A 234 -19.59 15.03 -19.63
N ASP A 235 -20.89 14.92 -19.86
CA ASP A 235 -21.49 15.11 -21.18
C ASP A 235 -21.50 16.58 -21.64
N HIS A 236 -21.39 17.53 -20.70
CA HIS A 236 -21.27 18.96 -20.99
C HIS A 236 -19.82 19.47 -21.09
N LEU A 237 -18.82 18.60 -20.86
CA LEU A 237 -17.40 18.97 -21.00
C LEU A 237 -16.97 19.01 -22.46
N ASP A 238 -16.04 19.91 -22.79
CA ASP A 238 -15.41 19.90 -24.10
C ASP A 238 -14.59 18.60 -24.33
N PRO A 239 -14.40 18.16 -25.58
CA PRO A 239 -13.75 16.88 -25.88
C PRO A 239 -12.32 16.72 -25.34
N SER A 240 -11.59 17.82 -25.14
CA SER A 240 -10.21 17.77 -24.63
C SER A 240 -10.20 17.57 -23.11
N THR A 241 -11.07 18.29 -22.39
CA THR A 241 -11.23 18.14 -20.94
C THR A 241 -11.82 16.79 -20.59
N ARG A 242 -12.81 16.29 -21.35
CA ARG A 242 -13.35 14.92 -21.19
C ARG A 242 -12.26 13.86 -21.34
N ARG A 243 -11.39 13.96 -22.36
CA ARG A 243 -10.27 13.01 -22.54
C ARG A 243 -9.26 13.06 -21.38
N ALA A 244 -8.93 14.26 -20.90
CA ALA A 244 -8.05 14.41 -19.73
C ALA A 244 -8.68 13.77 -18.48
N LEU A 245 -9.99 13.96 -18.29
CA LEU A 245 -10.76 13.43 -17.18
C LEU A 245 -10.86 11.89 -17.23
N ASP A 246 -11.14 11.32 -18.41
CA ASP A 246 -11.14 9.88 -18.64
C ASP A 246 -9.79 9.25 -18.27
N ALA A 247 -8.69 9.84 -18.74
CA ALA A 247 -7.33 9.37 -18.43
C ALA A 247 -7.01 9.49 -16.92
N ALA A 248 -7.39 10.60 -16.28
CA ALA A 248 -7.19 10.79 -14.84
C ALA A 248 -8.05 9.84 -13.98
N SER A 249 -9.19 9.37 -14.50
CA SER A 249 -10.09 8.46 -13.76
C SER A 249 -9.48 7.08 -13.48
N VAL A 250 -8.57 6.62 -14.34
CA VAL A 250 -8.00 5.26 -14.27
C VAL A 250 -6.70 5.17 -13.46
N VAL A 251 -6.19 6.28 -12.94
CA VAL A 251 -4.96 6.36 -12.13
C VAL A 251 -5.25 6.94 -10.75
N ARG A 252 -4.54 6.51 -9.70
CA ARG A 252 -4.73 7.05 -8.33
C ARG A 252 -4.60 8.58 -8.27
N ARG A 253 -3.68 9.12 -9.07
CA ARG A 253 -3.42 10.55 -9.23
C ARG A 253 -2.95 10.84 -10.65
N ALA A 254 -3.28 12.01 -11.16
CA ALA A 254 -2.78 12.51 -12.42
C ALA A 254 -1.52 13.37 -12.21
N THR A 255 -0.46 13.03 -12.92
CA THR A 255 0.77 13.83 -12.99
C THR A 255 1.05 14.16 -14.46
N VAL A 256 1.84 15.20 -14.72
CA VAL A 256 2.21 15.57 -16.09
C VAL A 256 2.83 14.39 -16.86
N PRO A 257 3.76 13.59 -16.29
CA PRO A 257 4.28 12.38 -16.96
C PRO A 257 3.21 11.32 -17.25
N LEU A 258 2.29 11.06 -16.31
CA LEU A 258 1.22 10.08 -16.51
C LEU A 258 0.25 10.53 -17.61
N LEU A 259 -0.14 11.81 -17.60
CA LEU A 259 -1.00 12.38 -18.64
C LEU A 259 -0.33 12.31 -20.01
N GLY A 260 0.97 12.62 -20.10
CA GLY A 260 1.72 12.50 -21.36
C GLY A 260 1.83 11.06 -21.86
N ALA A 261 1.98 10.09 -20.96
CA ALA A 261 2.00 8.68 -21.35
C ALA A 261 0.62 8.19 -21.86
N MET A 262 -0.47 8.61 -21.21
CA MET A 262 -1.83 8.19 -21.57
C MET A 262 -2.42 8.97 -22.76
N LEU A 263 -1.99 10.22 -22.95
CA LEU A 263 -2.50 11.16 -23.96
C LEU A 263 -1.34 11.72 -24.79
N PRO A 264 -0.68 10.91 -25.64
CA PRO A 264 0.49 11.34 -26.40
C PRO A 264 0.18 12.49 -27.38
N ASP A 265 -1.07 12.61 -27.83
CA ASP A 265 -1.51 13.63 -28.79
C ASP A 265 -1.98 14.94 -28.12
N VAL A 266 -1.93 15.03 -26.79
CA VAL A 266 -2.37 16.20 -26.02
C VAL A 266 -1.20 16.76 -25.23
N ALA A 267 -1.01 18.08 -25.27
CA ALA A 267 -0.01 18.74 -24.44
C ALA A 267 -0.31 18.47 -22.95
N SER A 268 0.57 17.73 -22.28
CA SER A 268 0.30 17.20 -20.94
C SER A 268 0.12 18.30 -19.87
N GLN A 269 0.72 19.47 -20.07
CA GLN A 269 0.49 20.64 -19.22
C GLN A 269 -0.91 21.24 -19.40
N ASP A 270 -1.44 21.27 -20.62
CA ASP A 270 -2.80 21.74 -20.89
C ASP A 270 -3.82 20.80 -20.26
N ALA A 271 -3.65 19.49 -20.44
CA ALA A 271 -4.48 18.48 -19.77
C ALA A 271 -4.44 18.62 -18.24
N TYR A 272 -3.26 18.88 -17.66
CA TYR A 272 -3.11 19.11 -16.23
C TYR A 272 -3.83 20.37 -15.75
N ALA A 273 -3.70 21.48 -16.48
CA ALA A 273 -4.36 22.75 -16.15
C ALA A 273 -5.88 22.62 -16.19
N ARG A 274 -6.43 22.01 -17.26
CA ARG A 274 -7.88 21.75 -17.39
C ARG A 274 -8.43 20.91 -16.25
N LEU A 275 -7.71 19.86 -15.85
CA LEU A 275 -8.11 19.03 -14.71
C LEU A 275 -8.16 19.82 -13.41
N LEU A 276 -7.21 20.73 -13.19
CA LEU A 276 -7.14 21.55 -11.98
C LEU A 276 -8.34 22.49 -11.82
N GLU A 277 -8.97 22.89 -12.93
CA GLU A 277 -10.17 23.75 -12.93
C GLU A 277 -11.46 23.01 -12.54
N LEU A 278 -11.43 21.66 -12.52
CA LEU A 278 -12.62 20.87 -12.20
C LEU A 278 -12.95 20.92 -10.69
N PRO A 279 -14.23 21.06 -10.30
CA PRO A 279 -14.63 21.33 -8.92
C PRO A 279 -14.38 20.18 -7.95
N PHE A 280 -14.19 18.96 -8.46
CA PHE A 280 -13.93 17.74 -7.71
C PHE A 280 -12.49 17.23 -7.86
N VAL A 281 -11.60 18.02 -8.47
CA VAL A 281 -10.16 17.73 -8.53
C VAL A 281 -9.45 18.57 -7.48
N ARG A 282 -8.50 17.96 -6.76
CA ARG A 282 -7.66 18.63 -5.76
C ARG A 282 -6.19 18.49 -6.13
N GLN A 283 -5.41 19.53 -5.83
CA GLN A 283 -3.96 19.42 -5.82
C GLN A 283 -3.51 18.74 -4.54
N ALA A 284 -2.91 17.57 -4.67
CA ALA A 284 -2.22 16.85 -3.60
C ALA A 284 -0.71 17.20 -3.62
N SER A 285 0.02 16.74 -2.61
CA SER A 285 1.48 16.91 -2.52
C SER A 285 2.23 16.26 -3.67
N ASP A 286 1.60 15.32 -4.37
CA ASP A 286 2.25 14.42 -5.30
C ASP A 286 1.54 14.32 -6.67
N GLY A 287 0.49 15.11 -6.91
CA GLY A 287 -0.25 15.12 -8.18
C GLY A 287 -1.65 15.73 -8.05
N LEU A 288 -2.47 15.61 -9.09
CA LEU A 288 -3.90 15.90 -9.01
C LEU A 288 -4.65 14.64 -8.59
N ALA A 289 -5.51 14.75 -7.59
CA ALA A 289 -6.38 13.67 -7.16
C ALA A 289 -7.83 14.03 -7.48
N LEU A 290 -8.55 13.11 -8.12
CA LEU A 290 -9.99 13.23 -8.31
C LEU A 290 -10.67 12.81 -7.00
N HIS A 291 -11.84 13.39 -6.72
CA HIS A 291 -12.68 12.87 -5.67
C HIS A 291 -13.08 11.42 -5.98
N GLU A 292 -12.88 10.50 -5.05
CA GLU A 292 -13.00 9.05 -5.27
C GLU A 292 -14.34 8.61 -5.86
N THR A 293 -15.46 9.12 -5.36
CA THR A 293 -16.78 8.76 -5.90
C THR A 293 -16.96 9.21 -7.35
N MET A 294 -16.43 10.39 -7.72
CA MET A 294 -16.45 10.88 -9.10
C MET A 294 -15.52 10.05 -9.97
N GLN A 295 -14.31 9.80 -9.48
CA GLN A 295 -13.32 8.97 -10.16
C GLN A 295 -13.86 7.59 -10.50
N GLN A 296 -14.51 6.92 -9.54
CA GLN A 296 -15.15 5.63 -9.74
C GLN A 296 -16.27 5.70 -10.77
N ALA A 297 -17.17 6.69 -10.68
CA ALA A 297 -18.26 6.86 -11.64
C ALA A 297 -17.75 7.05 -13.08
N ILE A 298 -16.73 7.90 -13.26
CA ILE A 298 -16.12 8.19 -14.57
C ILE A 298 -15.39 6.95 -15.10
N ALA A 299 -14.60 6.28 -14.27
CA ALA A 299 -13.86 5.09 -14.68
C ALA A 299 -14.81 3.94 -15.06
N THR A 300 -15.91 3.75 -14.32
CA THR A 300 -16.95 2.75 -14.63
C THR A 300 -17.64 3.08 -15.95
N ARG A 301 -18.01 4.34 -16.19
CA ARG A 301 -18.59 4.80 -17.46
C ARG A 301 -17.64 4.56 -18.63
N LEU A 302 -16.38 4.99 -18.51
CA LEU A 302 -15.35 4.78 -19.53
C LEU A 302 -15.15 3.30 -19.85
N ARG A 303 -15.11 2.44 -18.83
CA ARG A 303 -14.99 0.98 -19.02
C ARG A 303 -16.18 0.38 -19.77
N ALA A 304 -17.38 0.93 -19.59
CA ALA A 304 -18.59 0.47 -20.28
C ALA A 304 -18.67 1.00 -21.73
N GLU A 305 -18.30 2.26 -21.96
CA GLU A 305 -18.41 2.92 -23.26
C GLU A 305 -17.26 2.60 -24.21
N ASP A 306 -16.02 2.62 -23.71
CA ASP A 306 -14.82 2.35 -24.49
C ASP A 306 -13.83 1.47 -23.68
N PRO A 307 -14.10 0.14 -23.59
CA PRO A 307 -13.24 -0.78 -22.86
C PRO A 307 -11.79 -0.80 -23.35
N SER A 308 -11.58 -0.54 -24.65
CA SER A 308 -10.27 -0.51 -25.29
C SER A 308 -9.46 0.70 -24.83
N ARG A 309 -10.08 1.88 -24.79
CA ARG A 309 -9.43 3.11 -24.26
C ARG A 309 -9.19 3.01 -22.77
N HIS A 310 -10.14 2.50 -21.99
CA HIS A 310 -9.96 2.21 -20.57
C HIS A 310 -8.71 1.33 -20.33
N ARG A 311 -8.59 0.22 -21.07
CA ARG A 311 -7.42 -0.67 -21.00
C ARG A 311 -6.15 0.05 -21.45
N GLY A 312 -6.21 0.77 -22.57
CA GLY A 312 -5.07 1.49 -23.14
C GLY A 312 -4.45 2.50 -22.17
N TYR A 313 -5.28 3.31 -21.51
CA TYR A 313 -4.82 4.25 -20.49
C TYR A 313 -4.16 3.55 -19.31
N ARG A 314 -4.76 2.47 -18.78
CA ARG A 314 -4.17 1.70 -17.67
C ARG A 314 -2.82 1.08 -18.05
N GLN A 315 -2.69 0.53 -19.25
CA GLN A 315 -1.43 -0.03 -19.75
C GLN A 315 -0.35 1.05 -19.93
N ALA A 316 -0.72 2.22 -20.48
CA ALA A 316 0.20 3.35 -20.65
C ALA A 316 0.66 3.91 -19.29
N ALA A 317 -0.27 4.09 -18.36
CA ALA A 317 0.04 4.47 -16.98
C ALA A 317 0.98 3.48 -16.31
N TRP A 318 0.71 2.17 -16.42
CA TRP A 318 1.58 1.13 -15.86
C TRP A 318 3.01 1.21 -16.38
N ARG A 319 3.21 1.40 -17.70
CA ARG A 319 4.57 1.53 -18.29
C ARG A 319 5.30 2.73 -17.69
N CYS A 320 4.65 3.89 -17.64
CA CYS A 320 5.21 5.11 -17.06
C CYS A 320 5.57 4.94 -15.58
N LEU A 321 4.68 4.31 -14.78
CA LEU A 321 4.91 4.05 -13.36
C LEU A 321 6.06 3.07 -13.13
N ARG A 322 6.18 2.03 -13.94
CA ARG A 322 7.27 1.05 -13.84
C ARG A 322 8.62 1.69 -14.12
N ASP A 323 8.72 2.56 -15.12
CA ASP A 323 9.96 3.26 -15.45
C ASP A 323 10.34 4.27 -14.34
N GLY A 324 9.34 4.94 -13.78
CA GLY A 324 9.49 5.79 -12.59
C GLY A 324 9.96 5.00 -11.37
N LEU A 325 9.39 3.83 -11.12
CA LEU A 325 9.76 2.96 -10.00
C LEU A 325 11.24 2.53 -10.06
N ARG A 326 11.75 2.20 -11.25
CA ARG A 326 13.14 1.78 -11.46
C ARG A 326 14.16 2.90 -11.23
N SER A 327 13.73 4.15 -11.38
CA SER A 327 14.58 5.34 -11.23
C SER A 327 14.38 6.06 -9.89
N ALA A 328 13.36 5.70 -9.12
CA ALA A 328 13.01 6.35 -7.86
C ALA A 328 14.04 6.07 -6.75
N GLY A 329 14.36 7.10 -5.97
CA GLY A 329 15.06 6.95 -4.70
C GLY A 329 14.16 6.34 -3.62
N SER A 330 14.76 5.84 -2.54
CA SER A 330 14.05 5.13 -1.46
C SER A 330 12.91 5.93 -0.80
N GLY A 331 13.00 7.27 -0.80
CA GLY A 331 11.98 8.16 -0.25
C GLY A 331 10.73 8.32 -1.14
N ASP A 332 10.83 8.03 -2.44
CA ASP A 332 9.73 8.17 -3.41
C ASP A 332 9.13 6.83 -3.86
N LEU A 333 9.72 5.70 -3.45
CA LEU A 333 9.28 4.36 -3.87
C LEU A 333 7.81 4.11 -3.59
N TRP A 334 7.35 4.38 -2.36
CA TRP A 334 5.96 4.16 -1.96
C TRP A 334 4.95 4.82 -2.89
N ARG A 335 5.30 6.01 -3.38
CA ARG A 335 4.46 6.80 -4.27
C ARG A 335 4.11 6.04 -5.54
N TYR A 336 5.10 5.36 -6.14
CA TYR A 336 4.92 4.51 -7.29
C TYR A 336 4.27 3.17 -6.92
N THR A 337 4.62 2.59 -5.76
CA THR A 337 3.97 1.38 -5.24
C THR A 337 2.46 1.56 -5.10
N ALA A 338 2.02 2.67 -4.50
CA ALA A 338 0.62 3.01 -4.31
C ALA A 338 -0.11 3.23 -5.64
N ASP A 339 0.55 3.87 -6.61
CA ASP A 339 -0.01 4.04 -7.96
C ASP A 339 -0.16 2.69 -8.69
N ILE A 340 0.80 1.78 -8.55
CA ILE A 340 0.72 0.42 -9.12
C ILE A 340 -0.36 -0.40 -8.43
N LEU A 341 -0.45 -0.36 -7.09
CA LEU A 341 -1.50 -1.04 -6.32
C LEU A 341 -2.90 -0.59 -6.75
N TYR A 342 -3.08 0.69 -7.10
CA TYR A 342 -4.36 1.20 -7.62
C TYR A 342 -4.74 0.58 -8.98
N LEU A 343 -3.75 0.21 -9.80
CA LEU A 343 -3.96 -0.47 -11.08
C LEU A 343 -4.27 -1.97 -10.93
N ILE A 344 -4.16 -2.54 -9.73
CA ILE A 344 -4.48 -3.93 -9.45
C ILE A 344 -5.97 -4.05 -9.10
N GLU A 345 -6.68 -4.93 -9.80
CA GLU A 345 -8.09 -5.26 -9.55
C GLU A 345 -8.26 -6.56 -8.76
N ASN A 346 -7.22 -7.38 -8.58
CA ASN A 346 -7.30 -8.61 -7.79
C ASN A 346 -7.80 -8.34 -6.35
N PRO A 347 -8.93 -8.94 -5.95
CA PRO A 347 -9.60 -8.64 -4.68
C PRO A 347 -8.75 -9.04 -3.47
N ILE A 348 -7.92 -10.09 -3.57
CA ILE A 348 -7.06 -10.52 -2.47
C ILE A 348 -5.99 -9.47 -2.18
N LEU A 349 -5.37 -8.91 -3.22
CA LEU A 349 -4.39 -7.83 -3.03
C LEU A 349 -5.06 -6.53 -2.58
N ARG A 350 -6.21 -6.17 -3.16
CA ARG A 350 -6.92 -4.96 -2.72
C ARG A 350 -7.33 -5.04 -1.26
N GLU A 351 -7.94 -6.13 -0.82
CA GLU A 351 -8.31 -6.31 0.58
C GLU A 351 -7.08 -6.36 1.51
N ALA A 352 -5.96 -6.92 1.04
CA ALA A 352 -4.74 -7.02 1.84
C ALA A 352 -4.00 -5.68 2.04
N PHE A 353 -4.10 -4.74 1.11
CA PHE A 353 -3.46 -3.42 1.21
C PHE A 353 -4.42 -2.29 1.56
N PHE A 354 -5.71 -2.45 1.23
CA PHE A 354 -6.80 -1.50 1.47
C PHE A 354 -8.04 -2.25 1.97
N PRO A 355 -8.03 -2.73 3.22
CA PRO A 355 -9.14 -3.50 3.76
C PRO A 355 -10.43 -2.68 3.75
N SER A 356 -11.51 -3.30 3.26
CA SER A 356 -12.80 -2.62 2.99
C SER A 356 -13.76 -2.63 4.18
N GLY A 357 -13.44 -3.38 5.24
CA GLY A 357 -14.26 -3.51 6.45
C GLY A 357 -13.55 -3.15 7.75
N ALA A 358 -14.32 -3.07 8.83
CA ALA A 358 -13.77 -2.93 10.17
C ALA A 358 -12.89 -4.14 10.51
N GLN A 359 -11.64 -3.88 10.88
CA GLN A 359 -10.71 -4.94 11.26
C GLN A 359 -11.22 -5.62 12.54
N LEU A 360 -11.75 -6.85 12.41
CA LEU A 360 -12.36 -7.59 13.52
C LEU A 360 -11.34 -8.07 14.55
N CYS A 361 -10.07 -8.20 14.14
CA CYS A 361 -8.99 -8.65 14.99
C CYS A 361 -7.76 -7.73 14.88
N THR A 362 -7.09 -7.51 16.01
CA THR A 362 -5.80 -6.81 16.07
C THR A 362 -4.67 -7.82 16.20
N VAL A 363 -3.51 -7.51 15.64
CA VAL A 363 -2.31 -8.35 15.75
C VAL A 363 -1.23 -7.58 16.50
N GLU A 364 -0.66 -8.21 17.53
CA GLU A 364 0.31 -7.58 18.43
C GLU A 364 1.46 -8.54 18.72
N PRO A 365 2.68 -8.05 19.02
CA PRO A 365 3.73 -8.91 19.58
C PRO A 365 3.21 -9.67 20.81
N ALA A 366 3.51 -10.96 20.88
CA ALA A 366 3.05 -11.78 22.00
C ALA A 366 3.76 -11.36 23.30
N ARG A 367 3.00 -11.31 24.40
CA ARG A 367 3.52 -11.00 25.74
C ARG A 367 3.72 -12.30 26.51
N THR A 368 4.57 -12.28 27.53
CA THR A 368 4.77 -13.43 28.43
C THR A 368 3.44 -13.93 29.02
N ALA A 369 2.51 -13.03 29.34
CA ALA A 369 1.18 -13.37 29.85
C ALA A 369 0.27 -14.09 28.84
N ASP A 370 0.54 -13.97 27.53
CA ASP A 370 -0.22 -14.66 26.48
C ASP A 370 0.22 -16.13 26.33
N GLY A 371 1.34 -16.53 26.94
CA GLY A 371 1.95 -17.86 26.84
C GLY A 371 0.99 -19.03 27.09
N PRO A 372 0.25 -19.08 28.21
CA PRO A 372 -0.70 -20.17 28.48
C PRO A 372 -1.73 -20.36 27.35
N ALA A 373 -2.30 -19.27 26.83
CA ALA A 373 -3.30 -19.33 25.76
C ALA A 373 -2.68 -19.76 24.41
N ILE A 374 -1.46 -19.30 24.12
CA ILE A 374 -0.67 -19.69 22.93
C ILE A 374 -0.38 -21.19 22.96
N LEU A 375 0.19 -21.68 24.07
CA LEU A 375 0.59 -23.07 24.23
C LEU A 375 -0.64 -24.00 24.21
N GLU A 376 -1.74 -23.63 24.87
CA GLU A 376 -3.01 -24.38 24.81
C GLU A 376 -3.54 -24.46 23.36
N THR A 377 -3.53 -23.34 22.64
CA THR A 377 -3.98 -23.29 21.24
C THR A 377 -3.13 -24.18 20.33
N ILE A 378 -1.80 -24.15 20.51
CA ILE A 378 -0.88 -25.04 19.79
C ILE A 378 -1.22 -26.50 20.09
N THR A 379 -1.28 -26.90 21.36
CA THR A 379 -1.57 -28.28 21.77
C THR A 379 -2.94 -28.77 21.29
N ARG A 380 -3.91 -27.87 21.15
CA ARG A 380 -5.25 -28.19 20.66
C ARG A 380 -5.27 -28.56 19.17
N HIS A 381 -4.51 -27.86 18.34
CA HIS A 381 -4.61 -27.95 16.88
C HIS A 381 -3.45 -28.71 16.22
N GLU A 382 -2.36 -28.91 16.94
CA GLU A 382 -1.16 -29.59 16.46
C GLU A 382 -1.04 -31.00 17.05
N GLY A 383 -0.38 -31.90 16.32
CA GLY A 383 0.01 -33.20 16.87
C GLY A 383 1.14 -33.07 17.90
N PRO A 384 1.43 -34.14 18.68
CA PRO A 384 2.37 -34.07 19.80
C PRO A 384 3.77 -33.60 19.43
N HIS A 385 4.32 -34.05 18.29
CA HIS A 385 5.65 -33.65 17.85
C HIS A 385 5.67 -32.20 17.36
N SER A 386 4.71 -31.81 16.51
CA SER A 386 4.60 -30.43 16.02
C SER A 386 4.38 -29.44 17.17
N ALA A 387 3.52 -29.78 18.14
CA ALA A 387 3.28 -28.97 19.33
C ALA A 387 4.56 -28.79 20.18
N ALA A 388 5.33 -29.87 20.41
CA ALA A 388 6.57 -29.80 21.18
C ALA A 388 7.62 -28.88 20.52
N VAL A 389 7.71 -28.91 19.18
CA VAL A 389 8.60 -28.00 18.43
C VAL A 389 8.18 -26.54 18.61
N LEU A 390 6.90 -26.25 18.50
CA LEU A 390 6.37 -24.88 18.65
C LEU A 390 6.43 -24.38 20.11
N HIS A 391 6.26 -25.26 21.10
CA HIS A 391 6.51 -24.95 22.51
C HIS A 391 7.98 -24.59 22.75
N ALA A 392 8.91 -25.35 22.18
CA ALA A 392 10.34 -25.04 22.28
C ALA A 392 10.70 -23.70 21.60
N TRP A 393 10.01 -23.33 20.52
CA TRP A 393 10.12 -22.01 19.92
C TRP A 393 9.66 -20.90 20.87
N TRP A 394 8.53 -21.10 21.56
CA TRP A 394 8.03 -20.14 22.56
C TRP A 394 9.03 -19.92 23.70
N ASP A 395 9.65 -21.00 24.20
CA ASP A 395 10.62 -20.89 25.30
C ASP A 395 11.92 -20.19 24.89
N ARG A 396 12.40 -20.43 23.66
CA ARG A 396 13.72 -19.95 23.20
C ARG A 396 13.68 -18.60 22.48
N ALA A 397 12.57 -18.29 21.82
CA ALA A 397 12.40 -17.09 21.02
C ALA A 397 10.94 -16.59 21.01
N PRO A 398 10.35 -16.25 22.17
CA PRO A 398 8.95 -15.82 22.24
C PRO A 398 8.65 -14.58 21.37
N GLN A 399 9.66 -13.76 21.06
CA GLN A 399 9.52 -12.55 20.25
C GLN A 399 9.08 -12.79 18.78
N VAL A 400 9.17 -14.04 18.28
CA VAL A 400 8.69 -14.38 16.92
C VAL A 400 7.18 -14.65 16.86
N PHE A 401 6.53 -14.73 18.02
CA PHE A 401 5.09 -14.94 18.11
C PHE A 401 4.36 -13.61 18.17
N ARG A 402 3.21 -13.57 17.50
CA ARG A 402 2.25 -12.49 17.60
C ARG A 402 0.92 -13.05 18.07
N SER A 403 0.31 -12.37 19.04
CA SER A 403 -1.03 -12.66 19.52
C SER A 403 -2.05 -11.91 18.67
N ILE A 404 -3.09 -12.62 18.26
CA ILE A 404 -4.22 -12.05 17.54
C ILE A 404 -5.36 -11.93 18.55
N ARG A 405 -5.94 -10.74 18.64
CA ARG A 405 -7.01 -10.43 19.60
C ARG A 405 -8.29 -10.08 18.87
N ASP A 406 -9.43 -10.49 19.40
CA ASP A 406 -10.73 -10.08 18.90
C ASP A 406 -11.07 -8.62 19.28
N ARG A 407 -12.28 -8.21 18.94
CA ARG A 407 -12.83 -6.88 19.25
C ARG A 407 -12.87 -6.54 20.74
N ASP A 408 -12.92 -7.55 21.61
CA ASP A 408 -12.98 -7.40 23.07
C ASP A 408 -11.58 -7.46 23.70
N GLY A 409 -10.53 -7.49 22.88
CA GLY A 409 -9.14 -7.57 23.30
C GLY A 409 -8.73 -8.95 23.82
N GLN A 410 -9.60 -9.96 23.68
CA GLN A 410 -9.33 -11.31 24.15
C GLN A 410 -8.46 -12.06 23.16
N PHE A 411 -7.66 -13.01 23.66
CA PHE A 411 -6.83 -13.85 22.79
C PHE A 411 -7.71 -14.72 21.89
N ALA A 412 -7.58 -14.51 20.58
CA ALA A 412 -8.33 -15.18 19.52
C ALA A 412 -7.46 -16.13 18.68
N GLY A 413 -6.14 -15.91 18.64
CA GLY A 413 -5.22 -16.79 17.91
C GLY A 413 -3.78 -16.31 17.93
N LEU A 414 -2.94 -16.93 17.11
CA LEU A 414 -1.52 -16.61 16.99
C LEU A 414 -1.05 -16.66 15.54
N THR A 415 -0.02 -15.88 15.24
CA THR A 415 0.79 -16.02 14.02
C THR A 415 2.27 -15.94 14.38
N MET A 416 3.11 -16.64 13.63
CA MET A 416 4.56 -16.75 13.87
C MET A 416 5.38 -16.34 12.64
N PRO A 417 5.31 -15.06 12.20
CA PRO A 417 6.18 -14.55 11.16
C PRO A 417 7.50 -14.02 11.73
N PHE A 418 8.64 -14.40 11.15
CA PHE A 418 9.94 -13.84 11.51
C PHE A 418 10.94 -13.85 10.36
N GLU A 419 11.75 -12.79 10.28
CA GLU A 419 12.89 -12.75 9.36
C GLU A 419 14.00 -13.66 9.91
N ILE A 420 14.61 -14.47 9.05
CA ILE A 420 15.46 -15.59 9.48
C ILE A 420 16.74 -15.15 10.21
N SER A 421 17.25 -13.94 9.96
CA SER A 421 18.42 -13.38 10.64
C SER A 421 18.07 -12.69 11.97
N ALA A 422 16.80 -12.39 12.21
CA ALA A 422 16.32 -11.78 13.45
C ALA A 422 16.46 -12.70 14.68
N VAL A 423 16.56 -14.02 14.47
CA VAL A 423 16.80 -15.00 15.54
C VAL A 423 18.08 -15.78 15.26
N PRO A 424 19.10 -15.68 16.13
CA PRO A 424 20.32 -16.47 15.97
C PRO A 424 20.03 -17.96 15.89
N ARG A 425 20.71 -18.66 14.97
CA ARG A 425 20.47 -20.09 14.71
C ARG A 425 20.61 -20.96 15.96
N SER A 426 21.46 -20.58 16.91
CA SER A 426 21.62 -21.27 18.20
C SER A 426 20.35 -21.29 19.07
N ARG A 427 19.41 -20.38 18.84
CA ARG A 427 18.12 -20.34 19.55
C ARG A 427 17.02 -21.18 18.88
N TRP A 428 17.23 -21.64 17.66
CA TRP A 428 16.21 -22.42 16.97
C TRP A 428 16.11 -23.81 17.61
N PRO A 429 14.91 -24.32 17.90
CA PRO A 429 14.73 -25.73 18.22
C PRO A 429 15.03 -26.60 16.99
N GLN A 430 15.09 -27.91 17.20
CA GLN A 430 15.10 -28.87 16.10
C GLN A 430 13.71 -28.85 15.45
N ASP A 431 13.58 -28.10 14.36
CA ASP A 431 12.33 -27.87 13.66
C ASP A 431 12.47 -28.39 12.22
N PRO A 432 11.90 -29.58 11.92
CA PRO A 432 12.05 -30.20 10.61
C PRO A 432 11.60 -29.30 9.45
N LEU A 433 10.57 -28.47 9.65
CA LEU A 433 10.09 -27.57 8.60
C LEU A 433 11.06 -26.42 8.36
N ALA A 434 11.51 -25.78 9.44
CA ALA A 434 12.45 -24.66 9.33
C ALA A 434 13.79 -25.14 8.72
N ASP A 435 14.24 -26.34 9.09
CA ASP A 435 15.41 -27.00 8.51
C ASP A 435 15.21 -27.30 7.02
N ALA A 436 14.04 -27.80 6.62
CA ALA A 436 13.72 -28.07 5.22
C ALA A 436 13.72 -26.79 4.35
N TRP A 437 13.23 -25.67 4.88
CA TRP A 437 13.32 -24.37 4.20
C TRP A 437 14.76 -23.86 4.10
N LEU A 438 15.56 -24.01 5.17
CA LEU A 438 16.99 -23.68 5.12
C LEU A 438 17.73 -24.54 4.08
N ASP A 439 17.40 -25.82 3.96
CA ASP A 439 17.95 -26.71 2.95
C ASP A 439 17.59 -26.26 1.54
N HIS A 440 16.34 -25.85 1.32
CA HIS A 440 15.94 -25.26 0.05
C HIS A 440 16.75 -23.99 -0.25
N LEU A 441 16.90 -23.07 0.72
CA LEU A 441 17.73 -21.87 0.57
C LEU A 441 19.20 -22.19 0.32
N ARG A 442 19.75 -23.27 0.86
CA ARG A 442 21.13 -23.70 0.55
C ARG A 442 21.28 -24.17 -0.89
N ARG A 443 20.24 -24.78 -1.48
CA ARG A 443 20.24 -25.26 -2.87
C ARG A 443 19.94 -24.14 -3.88
N ASP A 444 19.16 -23.15 -3.48
CA ASP A 444 18.82 -21.96 -4.26
C ASP A 444 18.95 -20.71 -3.39
N PRO A 445 20.18 -20.19 -3.21
CA PRO A 445 20.47 -19.11 -2.29
C PRO A 445 19.88 -17.78 -2.74
N VAL A 446 19.49 -16.96 -1.76
CA VAL A 446 19.17 -15.56 -1.99
C VAL A 446 20.47 -14.73 -2.03
N PRO A 447 20.54 -13.69 -2.89
CA PRO A 447 21.69 -12.78 -2.92
C PRO A 447 22.03 -12.18 -1.56
N SER A 448 23.33 -11.96 -1.32
CA SER A 448 23.82 -11.34 -0.09
C SER A 448 23.14 -9.98 0.17
N GLY A 449 22.73 -9.76 1.43
CA GLY A 449 22.04 -8.55 1.86
C GLY A 449 20.52 -8.57 1.65
N GLN A 450 19.96 -9.54 0.93
CA GLN A 450 18.51 -9.74 0.84
C GLN A 450 17.97 -10.59 2.00
N LEU A 451 16.72 -10.33 2.38
CA LEU A 451 16.07 -10.89 3.56
C LEU A 451 15.09 -12.00 3.17
N VAL A 452 14.89 -12.95 4.08
CA VAL A 452 13.91 -14.03 3.93
C VAL A 452 13.00 -14.04 5.15
N LEU A 453 11.69 -14.03 4.90
CA LEU A 453 10.65 -14.08 5.92
C LEU A 453 10.07 -15.49 6.01
N PHE A 454 10.02 -16.07 7.20
CA PHE A 454 9.33 -17.32 7.47
C PHE A 454 8.00 -17.04 8.17
N SER A 455 6.89 -17.51 7.62
CA SER A 455 5.60 -17.59 8.30
C SER A 455 5.40 -19.03 8.76
N ARG A 456 5.93 -19.34 9.94
CA ARG A 456 6.07 -20.73 10.41
C ARG A 456 4.75 -21.37 10.82
N ARG A 457 3.83 -20.57 11.39
CA ARG A 457 2.52 -21.05 11.85
C ARG A 457 1.50 -19.92 11.99
N LEU A 458 0.24 -20.26 11.73
CA LEU A 458 -0.93 -19.41 11.93
C LEU A 458 -2.06 -20.28 12.46
N LEU A 459 -2.61 -19.94 13.63
CA LEU A 459 -3.68 -20.70 14.27
C LEU A 459 -4.71 -19.78 14.93
N ASP A 460 -5.98 -20.01 14.61
CA ASP A 460 -7.13 -19.56 15.40
C ASP A 460 -7.31 -20.48 16.61
N ARG A 461 -7.67 -19.89 17.76
CA ARG A 461 -7.87 -20.61 19.02
C ARG A 461 -8.93 -21.71 18.93
N THR A 462 -9.96 -21.51 18.13
CA THR A 462 -11.10 -22.41 17.98
C THR A 462 -11.09 -23.13 16.65
N LEU A 463 -10.82 -22.40 15.56
CA LEU A 463 -10.95 -22.90 14.19
C LEU A 463 -9.63 -23.44 13.60
N GLY A 464 -8.50 -23.30 14.30
CA GLY A 464 -7.20 -23.74 13.81
C GLY A 464 -6.80 -23.00 12.53
N GLU A 465 -6.63 -23.73 11.42
CA GLU A 465 -6.26 -23.15 10.11
C GLU A 465 -7.45 -22.72 9.26
N ALA A 466 -8.69 -23.02 9.66
CA ALA A 466 -9.85 -22.75 8.81
C ALA A 466 -10.03 -21.24 8.57
N PRO A 467 -10.49 -20.80 7.39
CA PRO A 467 -10.63 -19.38 7.06
C PRO A 467 -11.51 -18.62 8.07
N GLY A 468 -11.09 -17.40 8.43
CA GLY A 468 -11.78 -16.58 9.41
C GLY A 468 -11.10 -15.23 9.64
N ALA A 469 -11.62 -14.48 10.62
CA ALA A 469 -11.11 -13.15 10.97
C ALA A 469 -9.65 -13.17 11.45
N VAL A 470 -9.25 -14.23 12.17
CA VAL A 470 -7.86 -14.42 12.64
C VAL A 470 -6.90 -14.60 11.47
N GLN A 471 -7.26 -15.41 10.47
CA GLN A 471 -6.45 -15.66 9.29
C GLN A 471 -6.32 -14.38 8.45
N ALA A 472 -7.42 -13.66 8.26
CA ALA A 472 -7.40 -12.36 7.58
C ALA A 472 -6.45 -11.37 8.27
N ALA A 473 -6.54 -11.24 9.61
CA ALA A 473 -5.67 -10.37 10.38
C ALA A 473 -4.19 -10.78 10.31
N ALA A 474 -3.89 -12.08 10.35
CA ALA A 474 -2.53 -12.57 10.20
C ALA A 474 -1.93 -12.34 8.81
N PHE A 475 -2.74 -12.44 7.75
CA PHE A 475 -2.31 -12.10 6.39
C PHE A 475 -2.02 -10.61 6.27
N LEU A 476 -2.86 -9.75 6.83
CA LEU A 476 -2.60 -8.29 6.87
C LEU A 476 -1.30 -7.99 7.60
N GLU A 477 -1.06 -8.61 8.76
CA GLU A 477 0.22 -8.46 9.48
C GLU A 477 1.41 -8.94 8.65
N THR A 478 1.26 -10.08 7.97
CA THR A 478 2.30 -10.60 7.07
C THR A 478 2.61 -9.61 5.95
N LYS A 479 1.60 -8.97 5.35
CA LYS A 479 1.82 -7.93 4.33
C LYS A 479 2.43 -6.65 4.91
N ARG A 480 2.07 -6.25 6.14
CA ARG A 480 2.73 -5.15 6.85
C ARG A 480 4.23 -5.41 6.97
N LEU A 481 4.63 -6.64 7.31
CA LEU A 481 6.04 -7.06 7.35
C LEU A 481 6.69 -7.05 5.96
N TYR A 482 5.96 -7.35 4.87
CA TYR A 482 6.52 -7.22 3.52
C TYR A 482 6.96 -5.79 3.25
N MET A 483 6.07 -4.85 3.59
CA MET A 483 6.31 -3.43 3.41
C MET A 483 7.47 -2.95 4.27
N GLU A 484 7.54 -3.38 5.53
CA GLU A 484 8.61 -3.01 6.45
C GLU A 484 10.00 -3.53 6.02
N LEU A 485 10.06 -4.73 5.46
CA LEU A 485 11.32 -5.39 5.07
C LEU A 485 11.79 -5.02 3.65
N ARG A 486 10.99 -4.27 2.88
CA ARG A 486 11.41 -3.78 1.55
C ARG A 486 12.47 -2.67 1.67
N PRO A 487 13.33 -2.48 0.66
CA PRO A 487 13.42 -3.21 -0.61
C PRO A 487 14.27 -4.48 -0.50
N ARG A 488 14.56 -4.97 0.71
CA ARG A 488 15.50 -6.09 0.92
C ARG A 488 14.81 -7.44 0.96
N LEU A 489 13.51 -7.51 1.24
CA LEU A 489 12.77 -8.78 1.26
C LEU A 489 12.79 -9.42 -0.13
N ARG A 490 13.33 -10.64 -0.20
CA ARG A 490 13.44 -11.42 -1.43
C ARG A 490 12.47 -12.59 -1.48
N ARG A 491 12.28 -13.29 -0.36
CA ARG A 491 11.38 -14.45 -0.29
C ARG A 491 10.57 -14.47 0.99
N ILE A 492 9.37 -15.04 0.88
CA ILE A 492 8.61 -15.54 2.03
C ILE A 492 8.30 -17.01 1.85
N TYR A 493 8.46 -17.78 2.93
CA TYR A 493 7.99 -19.15 3.05
C TYR A 493 6.78 -19.22 3.98
N TRP A 494 5.85 -20.11 3.65
CA TRP A 494 4.68 -20.39 4.49
C TRP A 494 4.31 -21.86 4.38
N ALA A 495 3.87 -22.43 5.51
CA ALA A 495 3.35 -23.79 5.58
C ALA A 495 2.03 -23.87 6.36
N ALA A 496 1.20 -24.82 5.94
CA ALA A 496 -0.08 -25.16 6.54
C ALA A 496 -0.43 -26.61 6.16
N TRP A 497 -1.32 -27.23 6.93
CA TRP A 497 -1.85 -28.56 6.60
C TRP A 497 -2.76 -28.50 5.36
N THR A 498 -3.48 -27.39 5.18
CA THR A 498 -4.47 -27.18 4.11
C THR A 498 -3.98 -26.29 2.97
N ILE A 499 -2.67 -26.06 2.83
CA ILE A 499 -2.13 -25.13 1.81
C ILE A 499 -2.57 -25.45 0.38
N LEU A 500 -2.78 -26.74 0.07
CA LEU A 500 -3.20 -27.17 -1.26
C LEU A 500 -4.59 -26.61 -1.62
N ASP A 501 -5.48 -26.45 -0.64
CA ASP A 501 -6.82 -25.90 -0.84
C ASP A 501 -6.75 -24.40 -1.18
N MET A 502 -5.73 -23.71 -0.67
CA MET A 502 -5.50 -22.27 -0.91
C MET A 502 -4.65 -21.99 -2.14
N LEU A 503 -3.95 -22.99 -2.68
CA LEU A 503 -2.99 -22.82 -3.77
C LEU A 503 -3.58 -22.09 -4.99
N PRO A 504 -4.80 -22.38 -5.47
CA PRO A 504 -5.40 -21.67 -6.61
C PRO A 504 -5.54 -20.15 -6.39
N ALA A 505 -5.73 -19.72 -5.14
CA ALA A 505 -5.81 -18.30 -4.79
C ALA A 505 -4.41 -17.66 -4.64
N LEU A 506 -3.39 -18.45 -4.31
CA LEU A 506 -2.01 -17.99 -4.09
C LEU A 506 -1.18 -17.97 -5.38
N THR A 507 -1.42 -18.89 -6.32
CA THR A 507 -0.67 -18.99 -7.59
C THR A 507 -0.75 -17.70 -8.42
N PRO A 508 -1.90 -17.02 -8.58
CA PRO A 508 -1.96 -15.73 -9.28
C PRO A 508 -1.10 -14.63 -8.65
N LEU A 509 -0.82 -14.76 -7.34
CA LEU A 509 0.06 -13.86 -6.59
C LEU A 509 1.53 -14.24 -6.71
N GLY A 510 1.88 -15.32 -7.42
CA GLY A 510 3.24 -15.80 -7.65
C GLY A 510 3.76 -16.77 -6.58
N PHE A 511 2.90 -17.27 -5.68
CA PHE A 511 3.32 -18.34 -4.79
C PHE A 511 3.47 -19.65 -5.56
N VAL A 512 4.57 -20.35 -5.32
CA VAL A 512 4.87 -21.66 -5.88
C VAL A 512 5.00 -22.69 -4.76
N ARG A 513 4.69 -23.94 -5.07
CA ARG A 513 4.92 -25.06 -4.15
C ARG A 513 6.41 -25.31 -4.00
N VAL A 514 6.81 -25.78 -2.82
CA VAL A 514 8.18 -26.24 -2.54
C VAL A 514 8.13 -27.68 -2.04
N PRO A 515 7.89 -28.68 -2.92
CA PRO A 515 7.68 -30.06 -2.51
C PRO A 515 8.88 -30.66 -1.77
N GLU A 516 10.10 -30.23 -2.08
CA GLU A 516 11.31 -30.69 -1.39
C GLU A 516 11.40 -30.19 0.05
N ALA A 517 10.56 -29.22 0.43
CA ALA A 517 10.45 -28.71 1.77
C ALA A 517 9.11 -29.05 2.45
N ASP A 518 8.32 -29.97 1.88
CA ASP A 518 7.21 -30.56 2.59
C ASP A 518 7.73 -31.54 3.64
N VAL A 519 7.12 -31.57 4.82
CA VAL A 519 7.56 -32.42 5.94
C VAL A 519 6.41 -33.27 6.44
N ASP A 520 6.71 -34.50 6.86
CA ASP A 520 5.75 -35.32 7.61
C ASP A 520 5.95 -35.08 9.10
N LEU A 521 4.90 -34.60 9.77
CA LEU A 521 4.85 -34.40 11.21
C LEU A 521 3.58 -35.05 11.74
N ASP A 522 3.71 -35.86 12.80
CA ASP A 522 2.58 -36.52 13.45
C ASP A 522 1.70 -37.35 12.48
N GLY A 523 2.33 -38.01 11.49
CA GLY A 523 1.64 -38.84 10.49
C GLY A 523 0.83 -38.04 9.45
N ARG A 524 0.99 -36.71 9.42
CA ARG A 524 0.35 -35.82 8.45
C ARG A 524 1.42 -35.06 7.67
N ARG A 525 1.17 -34.86 6.37
CA ARG A 525 2.04 -34.06 5.51
C ARG A 525 1.71 -32.59 5.68
N MET A 526 2.71 -31.78 6.02
CA MET A 526 2.64 -30.33 6.00
C MET A 526 3.23 -29.80 4.70
N TYR A 527 2.50 -28.92 4.03
CA TYR A 527 2.82 -28.45 2.70
C TYR A 527 3.46 -27.07 2.76
N SER A 528 4.54 -26.87 1.99
CA SER A 528 5.27 -25.61 1.88
C SER A 528 4.94 -24.86 0.59
N VAL A 529 4.73 -23.55 0.69
CA VAL A 529 4.76 -22.62 -0.45
C VAL A 529 5.78 -21.52 -0.23
N MET A 530 6.22 -20.92 -1.32
CA MET A 530 7.17 -19.81 -1.33
C MET A 530 6.75 -18.77 -2.36
N LEU A 531 6.89 -17.50 -2.00
CA LEU A 531 6.80 -16.39 -2.93
C LEU A 531 8.19 -15.75 -3.05
N ASP A 532 8.71 -15.72 -4.28
CA ASP A 532 9.93 -15.00 -4.63
C ASP A 532 9.54 -13.65 -5.24
N PHE A 533 9.85 -12.56 -4.54
CA PHE A 533 9.55 -11.20 -5.02
C PHE A 533 10.49 -10.73 -6.12
N GLY A 534 11.60 -11.43 -6.35
CA GLY A 534 12.65 -10.97 -7.27
C GLY A 534 13.57 -9.90 -6.67
N PRO A 535 14.53 -9.39 -7.47
CA PRO A 535 15.54 -8.44 -7.00
C PRO A 535 14.96 -7.05 -6.67
N GLY A 536 13.91 -6.63 -7.38
CA GLY A 536 13.16 -5.40 -7.10
C GLY A 536 12.15 -5.52 -5.95
N SER A 537 12.16 -6.65 -5.23
CA SER A 537 11.34 -6.87 -4.02
C SER A 537 9.85 -6.64 -4.28
N ILE A 538 9.09 -6.24 -3.25
CA ILE A 538 7.64 -6.05 -3.29
C ILE A 538 7.22 -5.15 -4.44
N ASP A 539 7.97 -4.09 -4.71
CA ASP A 539 7.58 -3.06 -5.67
C ASP A 539 7.56 -3.59 -7.11
N GLU A 540 8.61 -4.31 -7.50
CA GLU A 540 8.68 -4.94 -8.83
C GLU A 540 7.74 -6.15 -8.92
N TRP A 541 7.55 -6.91 -7.84
CA TRP A 541 6.53 -7.97 -7.80
C TRP A 541 5.11 -7.42 -8.05
N LEU A 542 4.71 -6.34 -7.38
CA LEU A 542 3.41 -5.69 -7.61
C LEU A 542 3.30 -5.15 -9.04
N ALA A 543 4.38 -4.61 -9.60
CA ALA A 543 4.41 -4.20 -11.00
C ALA A 543 4.14 -5.38 -11.94
N HIS A 544 4.73 -6.55 -11.68
CA HIS A 544 4.48 -7.76 -12.47
C HIS A 544 3.03 -8.26 -12.34
N VAL A 545 2.47 -8.27 -11.14
CA VAL A 545 1.06 -8.65 -10.95
C VAL A 545 0.14 -7.72 -11.74
N ALA A 546 0.34 -6.40 -11.64
CA ALA A 546 -0.42 -5.41 -12.40
C ALA A 546 -0.29 -5.63 -13.91
N ALA A 547 0.91 -5.93 -14.43
CA ALA A 547 1.08 -6.20 -15.86
C ALA A 547 0.27 -7.41 -16.34
N ARG A 548 0.26 -8.50 -15.55
CA ARG A 548 -0.50 -9.72 -15.90
C ARG A 548 -2.00 -9.44 -15.97
N GLU A 549 -2.54 -8.70 -15.01
CA GLU A 549 -3.97 -8.32 -15.00
C GLU A 549 -4.34 -7.38 -16.15
N LEU A 550 -3.45 -6.44 -16.47
CA LEU A 550 -3.66 -5.49 -17.56
C LEU A 550 -3.43 -6.11 -18.95
N GLY A 551 -2.98 -7.37 -19.03
CA GLY A 551 -2.62 -8.03 -20.27
C GLY A 551 -1.45 -7.33 -20.98
N VAL A 552 -0.56 -6.67 -20.23
CA VAL A 552 0.67 -6.11 -20.79
C VAL A 552 1.60 -7.29 -21.04
N PRO A 553 2.05 -7.52 -22.30
CA PRO A 553 3.03 -8.56 -22.58
C PRO A 553 4.24 -8.34 -21.67
N GLN A 554 4.57 -9.34 -20.86
CA GLN A 554 5.82 -9.28 -20.13
C GLN A 554 6.91 -9.60 -21.15
N ASP A 555 7.79 -8.62 -21.39
CA ASP A 555 9.01 -8.78 -22.20
C ASP A 555 10.04 -9.62 -21.45
N ASP A 556 9.58 -10.73 -20.88
CA ASP A 556 10.37 -11.64 -20.08
C ASP A 556 11.05 -12.57 -21.04
N LEU A 557 12.27 -12.17 -21.37
CA LEU A 557 13.28 -12.98 -22.03
C LEU A 557 13.43 -14.36 -21.37
N LEU A 558 13.01 -14.54 -20.11
CA LEU A 558 13.20 -15.75 -19.33
C LEU A 558 11.90 -16.15 -18.61
N ASP A 559 11.39 -17.33 -18.94
CA ASP A 559 10.36 -18.03 -18.17
C ASP A 559 11.02 -18.83 -17.04
N LEU A 560 10.73 -18.45 -15.79
CA LEU A 560 11.35 -19.03 -14.60
C LEU A 560 10.83 -20.44 -14.30
N GLU A 561 9.56 -20.73 -14.57
CA GLU A 561 8.95 -22.03 -14.29
C GLU A 561 9.44 -23.07 -15.30
N ALA A 562 9.40 -22.72 -16.58
CA ALA A 562 9.83 -23.60 -17.66
C ALA A 562 11.36 -23.66 -17.82
N ARG A 563 12.10 -22.71 -17.22
CA ARG A 563 13.54 -22.50 -17.44
C ARG A 563 13.87 -22.31 -18.92
N GLU A 564 13.07 -21.51 -19.59
CA GLU A 564 13.12 -21.28 -21.03
C GLU A 564 13.35 -19.82 -21.34
N ILE A 565 14.08 -19.54 -22.42
CA ILE A 565 14.10 -18.19 -22.99
C ILE A 565 12.87 -18.03 -23.89
N VAL A 566 12.13 -16.93 -23.75
CA VAL A 566 11.02 -16.56 -24.64
C VAL A 566 11.45 -15.37 -25.49
N ILE A 567 11.58 -15.58 -26.81
CA ILE A 567 11.91 -14.53 -27.78
C ILE A 567 10.87 -14.57 -28.89
N ASP A 568 10.12 -13.48 -29.02
CA ASP A 568 9.14 -13.29 -30.10
C ASP A 568 8.15 -14.46 -30.20
N GLY A 569 7.75 -15.01 -29.05
CA GLY A 569 6.84 -16.15 -28.92
C GLY A 569 7.50 -17.54 -29.06
N VAL A 570 8.77 -17.61 -29.41
CA VAL A 570 9.55 -18.87 -29.51
C VAL A 570 10.19 -19.19 -28.16
N ARG A 571 9.94 -20.41 -27.66
CA ARG A 571 10.48 -20.92 -26.39
C ARG A 571 11.71 -21.77 -26.64
N LEU A 572 12.79 -21.49 -25.91
CA LEU A 572 14.07 -22.20 -26.02
C LEU A 572 14.52 -22.70 -24.64
N GLY A 573 14.59 -24.03 -24.48
CA GLY A 573 15.06 -24.66 -23.24
C GLY A 573 16.48 -24.25 -22.85
N LEU A 574 16.68 -23.90 -21.58
CA LEU A 574 17.99 -23.69 -20.98
C LEU A 574 18.43 -24.92 -20.19
N THR A 575 19.73 -25.24 -20.26
CA THR A 575 20.33 -26.13 -19.28
C THR A 575 20.31 -25.48 -17.90
N ARG A 576 20.44 -26.27 -16.83
CA ARG A 576 20.47 -25.76 -15.45
C ARG A 576 21.50 -24.63 -15.27
N LEU A 577 22.65 -24.76 -15.91
CA LEU A 577 23.76 -23.82 -15.83
C LEU A 577 23.49 -22.53 -16.61
N GLU A 578 22.98 -22.65 -17.84
CA GLU A 578 22.59 -21.49 -18.66
C GLU A 578 21.47 -20.71 -17.99
N PHE A 579 20.47 -21.40 -17.44
CA PHE A 579 19.39 -20.78 -16.68
C PHE A 579 19.94 -20.01 -15.47
N ALA A 580 20.76 -20.67 -14.65
CA ALA A 580 21.34 -20.04 -13.47
C ALA A 580 22.22 -18.83 -13.84
N LEU A 581 23.03 -18.94 -14.90
CA LEU A 581 23.90 -17.88 -15.40
C LEU A 581 23.11 -16.68 -15.96
N LEU A 582 22.11 -16.92 -16.81
CA LEU A 582 21.27 -15.87 -17.39
C LEU A 582 20.46 -15.18 -16.29
N ARG A 583 19.82 -15.96 -15.40
CA ARG A 583 19.11 -15.43 -14.24
C ARG A 583 20.02 -14.56 -13.38
N TYR A 584 21.21 -15.04 -13.05
CA TYR A 584 22.15 -14.31 -12.20
C TYR A 584 22.54 -12.95 -12.79
N LEU A 585 22.76 -12.90 -14.10
CA LEU A 585 23.07 -11.67 -14.82
C LEU A 585 21.84 -10.74 -14.93
N MET A 586 20.67 -11.29 -15.24
CA MET A 586 19.40 -10.53 -15.32
C MET A 586 19.04 -9.91 -13.98
N GLU A 587 19.22 -10.64 -12.87
CA GLU A 587 19.00 -10.13 -11.51
C GLU A 587 19.93 -8.95 -11.14
N ARG A 588 21.02 -8.78 -11.89
CA ARG A 588 22.01 -7.70 -11.73
C ARG A 588 22.06 -6.82 -12.98
N GLU A 589 20.90 -6.60 -13.60
CA GLU A 589 20.78 -5.75 -14.79
C GLU A 589 21.53 -4.42 -14.61
N GLY A 590 22.29 -4.04 -15.63
CA GLY A 590 23.10 -2.82 -15.65
C GLY A 590 24.43 -2.93 -14.88
N LYS A 591 24.59 -3.87 -13.95
CA LYS A 591 25.82 -4.05 -13.15
C LYS A 591 26.80 -4.97 -13.86
N THR A 592 28.10 -4.66 -13.74
CA THR A 592 29.15 -5.60 -14.14
C THR A 592 29.34 -6.64 -13.05
N VAL A 593 29.17 -7.90 -13.42
CA VAL A 593 29.46 -9.05 -12.56
C VAL A 593 30.83 -9.59 -12.91
N SER A 594 31.65 -9.85 -11.89
CA SER A 594 32.97 -10.43 -12.11
C SER A 594 32.91 -11.92 -12.45
N ARG A 595 33.95 -12.43 -13.13
CA ARG A 595 34.04 -13.89 -13.36
C ARG A 595 34.15 -14.67 -12.06
N ALA A 596 34.81 -14.10 -11.05
CA ALA A 596 34.93 -14.71 -9.74
C ALA A 596 33.55 -14.85 -9.06
N ASP A 597 32.72 -13.79 -9.12
CA ASP A 597 31.36 -13.82 -8.55
C ASP A 597 30.46 -14.82 -9.29
N LEU A 598 30.54 -14.86 -10.62
CA LEU A 598 29.81 -15.85 -11.41
C LEU A 598 30.22 -17.27 -11.04
N LEU A 599 31.52 -17.55 -10.92
CA LEU A 599 32.01 -18.87 -10.53
C LEU A 599 31.50 -19.24 -9.12
N ALA A 600 31.65 -18.33 -8.17
CA ALA A 600 31.29 -18.56 -6.77
C ALA A 600 29.79 -18.78 -6.59
N ASP A 601 28.94 -17.94 -7.20
CA ASP A 601 27.52 -17.93 -6.92
C ASP A 601 26.68 -18.82 -7.86
N VAL A 602 27.16 -19.09 -9.09
CA VAL A 602 26.43 -19.93 -10.06
C VAL A 602 26.93 -21.39 -10.04
N TRP A 603 28.23 -21.62 -9.80
CA TRP A 603 28.81 -22.97 -9.72
C TRP A 603 29.09 -23.42 -8.27
N GLY A 604 29.25 -22.51 -7.32
CA GLY A 604 29.44 -22.80 -5.89
C GLY A 604 30.90 -22.82 -5.42
N TYR A 605 31.10 -22.64 -4.10
CA TYR A 605 32.41 -22.54 -3.41
C TYR A 605 33.35 -23.77 -3.50
N ARG A 606 32.95 -24.87 -4.17
CA ARG A 606 33.76 -26.09 -4.32
C ARG A 606 34.27 -26.31 -5.76
N TYR A 607 34.10 -25.33 -6.64
CA TYR A 607 34.53 -25.46 -8.04
C TYR A 607 35.99 -25.00 -8.21
N GLU A 608 36.91 -25.95 -8.35
CA GLU A 608 38.36 -25.73 -8.62
C GLU A 608 38.68 -25.64 -10.13
N GLY A 609 37.70 -25.30 -10.98
CA GLY A 609 37.87 -25.24 -12.43
C GLY A 609 38.14 -23.84 -12.98
N ASP A 610 38.71 -23.78 -14.19
CA ASP A 610 39.05 -22.53 -14.89
C ASP A 610 37.84 -21.67 -15.27
N SER A 611 38.04 -20.35 -15.35
CA SER A 611 37.02 -19.37 -15.78
C SER A 611 36.45 -19.61 -17.19
N ASN A 612 37.07 -20.50 -17.96
CA ASN A 612 36.64 -20.91 -19.30
C ASN A 612 35.21 -21.45 -19.33
N VAL A 613 34.71 -22.05 -18.24
CA VAL A 613 33.35 -22.60 -18.18
C VAL A 613 32.29 -21.50 -18.19
N ILE A 614 32.59 -20.33 -17.60
CA ILE A 614 31.71 -19.15 -17.68
C ILE A 614 31.64 -18.68 -19.14
N ASP A 615 32.78 -18.57 -19.80
CA ASP A 615 32.87 -18.10 -21.19
C ASP A 615 32.10 -19.03 -22.15
N VAL A 616 32.13 -20.35 -21.91
CA VAL A 616 31.33 -21.35 -22.63
C VAL A 616 29.84 -21.16 -22.38
N GLY A 617 29.43 -20.99 -21.12
CA GLY A 617 28.04 -20.71 -20.74
C GLY A 617 27.51 -19.43 -21.37
N ILE A 618 28.28 -18.34 -21.35
CA ILE A 618 27.91 -17.07 -22.00
C ILE A 618 27.81 -17.22 -23.53
N ARG A 619 28.73 -17.98 -24.14
CA ARG A 619 28.67 -18.24 -25.59
C ARG A 619 27.42 -19.05 -25.96
N ALA A 620 27.06 -20.04 -25.16
CA ALA A 620 25.86 -20.84 -25.36
C ALA A 620 24.58 -20.00 -25.19
N LEU A 621 24.52 -19.17 -24.14
CA LEU A 621 23.42 -18.22 -23.92
C LEU A 621 23.28 -17.23 -25.07
N ARG A 622 24.36 -16.58 -25.50
CA ARG A 622 24.31 -15.65 -26.65
C ARG A 622 23.82 -16.32 -27.92
N ARG A 623 24.17 -17.59 -28.15
CA ARG A 623 23.65 -18.35 -29.29
C ARG A 623 22.13 -18.55 -29.20
N LYS A 624 21.61 -18.91 -28.03
CA LYS A 624 20.16 -19.08 -27.80
C LYS A 624 19.41 -17.74 -27.83
N LEU A 625 20.06 -16.64 -27.47
CA LEU A 625 19.48 -15.29 -27.46
C LEU A 625 19.36 -14.64 -28.84
N GLY A 626 20.03 -15.17 -29.88
CA GLY A 626 19.96 -14.60 -31.23
C GLY A 626 20.30 -13.12 -31.29
N GLU A 627 19.45 -12.30 -31.92
CA GLU A 627 19.62 -10.84 -31.97
C GLU A 627 19.62 -10.18 -30.58
N ARG A 628 18.92 -10.77 -29.60
CA ARG A 628 18.93 -10.31 -28.21
C ARG A 628 20.25 -10.65 -27.48
N ALA A 629 21.22 -11.30 -28.11
CA ALA A 629 22.53 -11.58 -27.52
C ALA A 629 23.30 -10.32 -27.09
N LYS A 630 23.00 -9.17 -27.72
CA LYS A 630 23.56 -7.85 -27.33
C LYS A 630 23.17 -7.45 -25.91
N ALA A 631 22.13 -8.07 -25.35
CA ALA A 631 21.74 -7.89 -23.95
C ALA A 631 22.85 -8.32 -22.99
N ILE A 632 23.69 -9.29 -23.36
CA ILE A 632 24.87 -9.70 -22.57
C ILE A 632 26.13 -9.10 -23.19
N SER A 633 26.71 -8.10 -22.54
CA SER A 633 27.96 -7.45 -22.93
C SER A 633 29.15 -8.00 -22.15
N THR A 634 30.31 -8.13 -22.82
CA THR A 634 31.58 -8.45 -22.15
C THR A 634 32.24 -7.15 -21.71
N VAL A 635 32.50 -7.00 -20.42
CA VAL A 635 33.27 -5.85 -19.88
C VAL A 635 34.71 -6.31 -19.72
N ARG A 636 35.59 -5.86 -20.63
CA ARG A 636 36.97 -6.32 -20.74
C ARG A 636 37.70 -6.21 -19.41
N GLY A 637 38.37 -7.29 -18.99
CA GLY A 637 39.10 -7.37 -17.71
C GLY A 637 38.23 -7.49 -16.46
N MET A 638 36.92 -7.20 -16.54
CA MET A 638 36.04 -7.20 -15.36
C MET A 638 35.05 -8.36 -15.35
N GLY A 639 34.41 -8.70 -16.47
CA GLY A 639 33.44 -9.80 -16.53
C GLY A 639 32.31 -9.56 -17.53
N TYR A 640 31.07 -9.73 -17.09
CA TYR A 640 29.88 -9.64 -17.94
C TYR A 640 28.85 -8.68 -17.37
N ARG A 641 28.02 -8.11 -18.24
CA ARG A 641 26.93 -7.21 -17.86
C ARG A 641 25.72 -7.50 -18.73
N TYR A 642 24.58 -7.72 -18.08
CA TYR A 642 23.29 -7.78 -18.76
C TYR A 642 22.63 -6.40 -18.82
N ARG A 643 21.96 -6.10 -19.93
CA ARG A 643 21.11 -4.92 -20.13
C ARG A 643 19.95 -5.32 -21.04
N ARG A 644 18.71 -5.10 -20.61
CA ARG A 644 17.54 -5.34 -21.46
C ARG A 644 17.62 -4.37 -22.66
N LEU A 645 17.44 -4.93 -23.86
CA LEU A 645 17.55 -4.19 -25.13
C LEU A 645 16.25 -3.47 -25.46
#